data_AF-A0A939X3Q8-F1
#
_entry.id   AF-A0A939X3Q8-F1
#
_cell.length_a   1.000
_cell.length_b   1.000
_cell.length_c   1.000
_cell.angle_alpha   90.00
_cell.angle_beta   90.00
_cell.angle_gamma   90.00
#
_symmetry.space_group_name_H-M   'P 1'
#
loop_
_entity.id
_entity.type
_entity.pdbx_description
1 polymer ?
#
loop_
_entity_poly.entity_id
_entity_poly.type
_entity_poly.pdbx_seq_one_letter_code
_entity_poly.pdbx_strand_id
1 'polypeptide(L)'
;MKKRLFLILSLAVTFVTIAQAAGQFTVSSIKGKVTFLTNNGQRLPLEVNDIVDNTTIINIPFHATLELIDQTDNKRYTIKAPGRAPISVLLKDNRNSMENLTRQYVKTLVNTITNSGTVKGMVVTEPAAITRKQATVKESDGMELDLDMDMDMDMSLNMNFSQKDLINEYRQFRQQCTNTYTNWVRDAWQSYKGEAPKKAPQEKDAPPVFIPINDDGEEGKPITYEEAQAEIQKGTIATAEESTASFFSFLGKIVKGKNKEKKVKENKNQKLAVEKVHDDVVKDKPKESKALVPIAPAPAQEGGVNTFFTFSIFGTKYQVRLNERCRFKLNGVTENNVADAIESLSDIKYDNMLFDCLKIRKENKLSDWAYFQTLEAMTNEFCGKGTNEATLLMGYILSQSGYKVRLGRDNQKLVLLTASHHTIYNKVAYRLDGETFYLLEGGVETLSICRASLPNETSISLMIRAAQKFDMDQSDVRTIKSRDYPDLKVTIHTNKNLLKFYDTYLPSCMNDELMTRWAMYANTPLSEDVKEELYPQLRSQLKGLSKLEAMRRLLNLIQTGLVYEYDENIWGVDRAFFAEETLYYPYCDCEDRSILLSRLVRDILGLKAILIYYPGHLAMAVHFPEEVSGDYILLEGEKYIVCDPTYIAATVGRTMPGMNNNEARVILLQ
;
A
#
# COMPACT_ATOMS: atom_id res chain seq x y z
N MET A 1 -44.37 50.58 -55.69
CA MET A 1 -43.97 49.41 -56.50
C MET A 1 -44.52 48.15 -55.84
N LYS A 2 -45.23 47.19 -56.46
CA LYS A 2 -45.40 46.80 -57.89
C LYS A 2 -44.08 46.58 -58.62
N LYS A 3 -43.70 45.39 -59.11
CA LYS A 3 -44.15 43.98 -58.94
C LYS A 3 -42.90 43.11 -59.25
N ARG A 4 -42.57 42.05 -58.50
CA ARG A 4 -43.06 40.63 -58.56
C ARG A 4 -42.79 39.89 -59.89
N LEU A 5 -42.71 38.56 -59.76
CA LEU A 5 -42.61 37.49 -60.79
C LEU A 5 -41.18 37.30 -61.34
N PHE A 6 -40.62 36.08 -61.23
CA PHE A 6 -40.56 34.99 -62.25
C PHE A 6 -39.64 35.37 -63.44
N LEU A 7 -38.79 34.50 -64.00
CA LEU A 7 -38.70 33.03 -64.02
C LEU A 7 -37.19 32.66 -64.16
N ILE A 8 -36.57 31.83 -63.30
CA ILE A 8 -36.37 30.36 -63.44
C ILE A 8 -35.59 29.92 -64.70
N LEU A 9 -34.50 29.16 -64.47
CA LEU A 9 -33.68 28.36 -65.45
C LEU A 9 -32.95 29.17 -66.55
N SER A 10 -31.82 28.73 -67.13
CA SER A 10 -31.04 27.47 -67.09
C SER A 10 -29.58 27.73 -67.59
N LEU A 11 -28.57 26.84 -67.59
CA LEU A 11 -28.50 25.38 -67.36
C LEU A 11 -27.14 24.95 -66.74
N ALA A 12 -27.08 23.68 -66.31
CA ALA A 12 -25.95 22.85 -65.84
C ALA A 12 -24.62 22.96 -66.64
N VAL A 13 -23.45 22.52 -66.13
CA VAL A 13 -23.05 21.12 -65.73
C VAL A 13 -22.08 21.19 -64.52
N THR A 14 -22.38 20.72 -63.29
CA THR A 14 -22.46 19.33 -62.73
C THR A 14 -21.17 18.51 -62.84
N PHE A 15 -20.70 17.69 -61.89
CA PHE A 15 -21.09 17.22 -60.52
C PHE A 15 -19.81 16.57 -59.89
N VAL A 16 -19.66 16.15 -58.62
CA VAL A 16 -20.49 16.07 -57.38
C VAL A 16 -19.52 16.20 -56.16
N THR A 17 -19.87 16.83 -55.05
CA THR A 17 -20.22 16.14 -53.77
C THR A 17 -21.15 16.95 -52.88
N ILE A 18 -21.92 16.25 -52.05
CA ILE A 18 -23.07 16.77 -51.29
C ILE A 18 -22.61 17.69 -50.15
N ALA A 19 -22.95 18.98 -50.24
CA ALA A 19 -22.96 19.86 -49.08
C ALA A 19 -24.12 19.47 -48.16
N GLN A 20 -23.84 18.79 -47.06
CA GLN A 20 -24.79 18.71 -45.95
C GLN A 20 -25.03 20.12 -45.40
N ALA A 21 -26.28 20.41 -45.02
CA ALA A 21 -26.66 21.74 -44.55
C ALA A 21 -25.79 22.17 -43.36
N ALA A 22 -25.12 23.32 -43.49
CA ALA A 22 -24.37 23.92 -42.40
C ALA A 22 -25.37 24.38 -41.32
N GLY A 23 -25.49 23.59 -40.24
CA GLY A 23 -26.24 23.99 -39.05
C GLY A 23 -25.71 25.33 -38.54
N GLN A 24 -26.54 26.37 -38.67
CA GLN A 24 -26.31 27.72 -38.18
C GLN A 24 -27.08 27.89 -36.88
N PHE A 25 -26.40 28.42 -35.88
CA PHE A 25 -26.92 28.61 -34.53
C PHE A 25 -26.86 30.09 -34.17
N THR A 26 -27.92 30.56 -33.52
CA THR A 26 -27.98 31.89 -32.92
C THR A 26 -27.59 31.78 -31.45
N VAL A 27 -26.66 32.61 -30.99
CA VAL A 27 -26.29 32.65 -29.58
C VAL A 27 -27.39 33.33 -28.77
N SER A 28 -28.11 32.55 -27.96
CA SER A 28 -29.31 32.99 -27.25
C SER A 28 -29.06 33.41 -25.80
N SER A 29 -27.98 32.92 -25.17
CA SER A 29 -27.53 33.38 -23.85
C SER A 29 -26.06 33.02 -23.64
N ILE A 30 -25.33 33.90 -22.95
CA ILE A 30 -23.96 33.67 -22.50
C ILE A 30 -23.86 33.99 -21.01
N LYS A 31 -23.25 33.09 -20.24
CA LYS A 31 -22.72 33.34 -18.91
C LYS A 31 -21.21 33.17 -18.96
N GLY A 32 -20.44 34.09 -18.37
CA GLY A 32 -18.97 34.05 -18.42
C GLY A 32 -18.37 34.54 -19.74
N LYS A 33 -17.04 34.51 -19.86
CA LYS A 33 -16.30 35.05 -21.03
C LYS A 33 -16.10 33.98 -22.12
N VAL A 34 -17.17 33.63 -22.83
CA VAL A 34 -17.07 32.77 -24.02
C VAL A 34 -16.40 33.54 -25.16
N THR A 35 -15.55 32.86 -25.93
CA THR A 35 -14.82 33.44 -27.07
C THR A 35 -14.83 32.50 -28.26
N PHE A 36 -14.94 33.00 -29.48
CA PHE A 36 -14.74 32.20 -30.70
C PHE A 36 -13.37 32.46 -31.34
N LEU A 37 -12.93 31.53 -32.18
CA LEU A 37 -11.72 31.65 -32.99
C LEU A 37 -12.09 32.08 -34.41
N THR A 38 -11.47 33.14 -34.91
CA THR A 38 -11.59 33.54 -36.33
C THR A 38 -10.66 32.69 -37.22
N ASN A 39 -10.92 32.69 -38.53
CA ASN A 39 -10.08 32.02 -39.53
C ASN A 39 -8.62 32.51 -39.52
N ASN A 40 -8.35 33.70 -38.98
CA ASN A 40 -7.02 34.28 -38.84
C ASN A 40 -6.34 33.92 -37.49
N GLY A 41 -6.91 32.98 -36.72
CA GLY A 41 -6.38 32.55 -35.43
C GLY A 41 -6.61 33.51 -34.26
N GLN A 42 -7.24 34.67 -34.48
CA GLN A 42 -7.57 35.63 -33.43
C GLN A 42 -8.75 35.13 -32.60
N ARG A 43 -8.63 35.17 -31.26
CA ARG A 43 -9.75 34.95 -30.33
C ARG A 43 -10.54 36.26 -30.17
N LEU A 44 -11.85 36.22 -30.38
CA LEU A 44 -12.77 37.34 -30.15
C LEU A 44 -13.83 36.94 -29.11
N PRO A 45 -14.39 37.89 -28.32
CA PRO A 45 -15.56 37.60 -27.49
C PRO A 45 -16.70 37.11 -28.38
N LEU A 46 -17.46 36.14 -27.86
CA LEU A 46 -18.76 35.77 -28.43
C LEU A 46 -19.83 36.62 -27.72
N GLU A 47 -20.79 37.14 -28.47
CA GLU A 47 -21.87 37.98 -27.96
C GLU A 47 -23.26 37.36 -28.21
N VAL A 48 -24.28 37.90 -27.56
CA VAL A 48 -25.67 37.42 -27.73
C VAL A 48 -26.21 37.94 -29.06
N ASN A 49 -26.91 37.07 -29.79
CA ASN A 49 -27.34 37.18 -31.18
C ASN A 49 -26.26 36.97 -32.25
N ASP A 50 -25.02 36.60 -31.88
CA ASP A 50 -24.04 36.13 -32.87
C ASP A 50 -24.57 34.90 -33.63
N ILE A 51 -24.26 34.82 -34.93
CA ILE A 51 -24.54 33.66 -35.77
C ILE A 51 -23.24 32.87 -35.94
N VAL A 52 -23.26 31.62 -35.52
CA VAL A 52 -22.12 30.70 -35.52
C VAL A 52 -22.53 29.36 -36.11
N ASP A 53 -21.60 28.60 -36.69
CA ASP A 53 -21.90 27.35 -37.38
C ASP A 53 -21.26 26.11 -36.72
N ASN A 54 -21.65 24.94 -37.21
CA ASN A 54 -21.09 23.65 -36.81
C ASN A 54 -19.55 23.53 -36.84
N THR A 55 -18.84 24.36 -37.61
CA THR A 55 -17.36 24.36 -37.70
C THR A 55 -16.70 25.37 -36.77
N THR A 56 -17.44 26.40 -36.35
CA THR A 56 -16.94 27.52 -35.56
C THR A 56 -16.34 27.03 -34.23
N ILE A 57 -15.05 27.28 -34.01
CA ILE A 57 -14.35 26.83 -32.80
C ILE A 57 -14.66 27.79 -31.66
N ILE A 58 -15.53 27.35 -30.75
CA ILE A 58 -15.85 28.07 -29.52
C ILE A 58 -14.92 27.61 -28.40
N ASN A 59 -14.50 28.55 -27.56
CA ASN A 59 -13.78 28.33 -26.31
C ASN A 59 -14.68 28.77 -25.14
N ILE A 60 -15.16 27.80 -24.37
CA ILE A 60 -16.03 27.98 -23.20
C ILE A 60 -15.15 27.76 -21.96
N PRO A 61 -14.80 28.80 -21.19
CA PRO A 61 -13.99 28.64 -19.98
C PRO A 61 -14.80 28.02 -18.84
N PHE A 62 -14.11 27.59 -17.78
CA PHE A 62 -14.75 27.11 -16.56
C PHE A 62 -15.71 28.16 -15.98
N HIS A 63 -16.84 27.69 -15.44
CA HIS A 63 -18.02 28.48 -15.03
C HIS A 63 -18.80 29.21 -16.14
N ALA A 64 -18.38 29.16 -17.41
CA ALA A 64 -19.20 29.71 -18.50
C ALA A 64 -20.37 28.77 -18.86
N THR A 65 -21.36 29.32 -19.54
CA THR A 65 -22.48 28.57 -20.14
C THR A 65 -22.89 29.27 -21.42
N LEU A 66 -23.06 28.49 -22.50
CA LEU A 66 -23.49 28.97 -23.81
C LEU A 66 -24.82 28.31 -24.18
N GLU A 67 -25.84 29.11 -24.49
CA GLU A 67 -27.09 28.61 -25.04
C GLU A 67 -27.21 28.98 -26.52
N LEU A 68 -27.33 27.95 -27.37
CA LEU A 68 -27.46 28.07 -28.81
C LEU A 68 -28.89 27.69 -29.24
N ILE A 69 -29.42 28.36 -30.25
CA ILE A 69 -30.68 27.99 -30.93
C ILE A 69 -30.37 27.70 -32.39
N ASP A 70 -30.65 26.48 -32.84
CA ASP A 70 -30.49 26.07 -34.25
C ASP A 70 -31.54 26.77 -35.13
N GLN A 71 -31.09 27.42 -36.21
CA GLN A 71 -31.97 28.20 -37.08
C GLN A 71 -32.86 27.34 -38.00
N THR A 72 -32.65 26.02 -38.05
CA THR A 72 -33.38 25.10 -38.93
C THR A 72 -34.60 24.45 -38.28
N ASP A 73 -34.51 24.09 -36.99
CA ASP A 73 -35.60 23.46 -36.21
C ASP A 73 -36.01 24.28 -34.95
N ASN A 74 -35.37 25.43 -34.71
CA ASN A 74 -35.56 26.30 -33.55
C ASN A 74 -35.28 25.63 -32.18
N LYS A 75 -34.50 24.55 -32.17
CA LYS A 75 -34.16 23.78 -30.97
C LYS A 75 -33.04 24.45 -30.18
N ARG A 76 -33.24 24.55 -28.86
CA ARG A 76 -32.22 25.06 -27.93
C ARG A 76 -31.26 23.97 -27.48
N TYR A 77 -29.99 24.32 -27.40
CA TYR A 77 -28.91 23.52 -26.82
C TYR A 77 -28.19 24.35 -25.75
N THR A 78 -27.88 23.76 -24.58
CA THR A 78 -27.24 24.45 -23.46
C THR A 78 -25.91 23.77 -23.11
N ILE A 79 -24.80 24.37 -23.51
CA ILE A 79 -23.45 23.86 -23.25
C ILE A 79 -22.96 24.41 -21.91
N LYS A 80 -22.93 23.54 -20.89
CA LYS A 80 -22.45 23.86 -19.51
C LYS A 80 -21.05 23.31 -19.21
N ALA A 81 -20.52 22.46 -20.10
CA ALA A 81 -19.19 21.90 -19.96
C ALA A 81 -18.15 22.88 -20.52
N PRO A 82 -17.05 23.14 -19.79
CA PRO A 82 -15.93 23.92 -20.32
C PRO A 82 -15.14 23.09 -21.33
N GLY A 83 -14.62 23.76 -22.35
CA GLY A 83 -13.89 23.10 -23.44
C GLY A 83 -13.72 23.99 -24.66
N ARG A 84 -12.93 23.51 -25.62
CA ARG A 84 -12.65 24.22 -26.86
C ARG A 84 -12.70 23.28 -28.06
N ALA A 85 -13.71 23.43 -28.90
CA ALA A 85 -13.94 22.59 -30.08
C ALA A 85 -14.92 23.28 -31.06
N PRO A 86 -15.07 22.77 -32.30
CA PRO A 86 -16.20 23.12 -33.17
C PRO A 86 -17.55 22.85 -32.50
N ILE A 87 -18.56 23.68 -32.80
CA ILE A 87 -19.92 23.50 -32.23
C ILE A 87 -20.48 22.09 -32.51
N SER A 88 -20.23 21.52 -33.68
CA SER A 88 -20.64 20.15 -34.03
C SER A 88 -20.05 19.04 -33.15
N VAL A 89 -18.97 19.33 -32.41
CA VAL A 89 -18.39 18.43 -31.40
C VAL A 89 -19.02 18.69 -30.02
N LEU A 90 -19.18 19.97 -29.64
CA LEU A 90 -19.78 20.37 -28.36
C LEU A 90 -21.26 19.95 -28.25
N LEU A 91 -22.00 19.91 -29.35
CA LEU A 91 -23.43 19.56 -29.37
C LEU A 91 -23.73 18.05 -29.44
N LYS A 92 -22.74 17.21 -29.75
CA LYS A 92 -22.90 15.75 -29.81
C LYS A 92 -22.69 15.06 -28.46
N ASP A 93 -22.36 15.81 -27.42
CA ASP A 93 -21.77 15.26 -26.20
C ASP A 93 -22.76 15.08 -25.04
N ASN A 94 -22.74 13.89 -24.46
CA ASN A 94 -23.52 13.50 -23.28
C ASN A 94 -22.62 12.99 -22.13
N ARG A 95 -21.29 13.19 -22.21
CA ARG A 95 -20.26 12.63 -21.31
C ARG A 95 -20.12 13.43 -20.01
N ASN A 96 -21.19 13.52 -19.23
CA ASN A 96 -21.20 14.15 -17.90
C ASN A 96 -20.42 13.34 -16.85
N SER A 97 -19.09 13.31 -16.94
CA SER A 97 -18.21 13.01 -15.80
C SER A 97 -16.91 13.81 -15.87
N MET A 98 -16.47 14.31 -14.71
CA MET A 98 -15.22 15.07 -14.56
C MET A 98 -14.00 14.26 -15.05
N GLU A 99 -14.06 12.95 -14.83
CA GLU A 99 -13.13 11.93 -15.33
C GLU A 99 -12.96 11.93 -16.86
N ASN A 100 -14.03 12.09 -17.65
CA ASN A 100 -13.94 12.09 -19.11
C ASN A 100 -13.23 13.33 -19.67
N LEU A 101 -13.46 14.49 -19.05
CA LEU A 101 -12.81 15.75 -19.42
C LEU A 101 -11.30 15.70 -19.11
N THR A 102 -10.92 15.22 -17.91
CA THR A 102 -9.52 15.00 -17.55
C THR A 102 -8.82 14.03 -18.52
N ARG A 103 -9.46 12.91 -18.89
CA ARG A 103 -8.92 11.96 -19.87
C ARG A 103 -8.68 12.58 -21.25
N GLN A 104 -9.60 13.43 -21.75
CA GLN A 104 -9.38 14.11 -23.04
C GLN A 104 -8.26 15.13 -22.99
N TYR A 105 -8.22 15.99 -21.96
CA TYR A 105 -7.17 17.01 -21.82
C TYR A 105 -5.78 16.36 -21.73
N VAL A 106 -5.61 15.34 -20.88
CA VAL A 106 -4.35 14.59 -20.75
C VAL A 106 -3.97 13.89 -22.06
N LYS A 107 -4.94 13.32 -22.80
CA LYS A 107 -4.66 12.67 -24.09
C LYS A 107 -4.14 13.66 -25.14
N THR A 108 -4.73 14.85 -25.25
CA THR A 108 -4.23 15.91 -26.14
C THR A 108 -2.83 16.34 -25.71
N LEU A 109 -2.61 16.59 -24.42
CA LEU A 109 -1.32 17.04 -23.89
C LEU A 109 -0.19 16.03 -24.12
N VAL A 110 -0.46 14.73 -24.02
CA VAL A 110 0.52 13.67 -24.32
C VAL A 110 0.81 13.62 -25.83
N ASN A 111 -0.23 13.55 -26.68
CA ASN A 111 -0.06 13.48 -28.14
C ASN A 111 0.80 14.64 -28.68
N THR A 112 0.57 15.87 -28.19
CA THR A 112 1.33 17.06 -28.60
C THR A 112 2.78 17.07 -28.10
N ILE A 113 3.12 16.29 -27.06
CA ILE A 113 4.47 16.22 -26.50
C ILE A 113 5.28 15.04 -27.07
N THR A 114 4.65 13.89 -27.37
CA THR A 114 5.36 12.67 -27.77
C THR A 114 5.38 12.40 -29.27
N ASN A 115 4.64 13.18 -30.08
CA ASN A 115 4.52 13.07 -31.54
C ASN A 115 4.30 11.63 -32.05
N SER A 116 3.56 10.83 -31.27
CA SER A 116 3.33 9.41 -31.48
C SER A 116 1.93 9.04 -30.98
N GLY A 117 1.19 8.29 -31.80
CA GLY A 117 -0.23 8.03 -31.57
C GLY A 117 -0.53 6.85 -30.65
N THR A 118 -1.73 6.90 -30.06
CA THR A 118 -2.47 5.74 -29.51
C THR A 118 -1.99 5.14 -28.18
N VAL A 119 -2.65 5.55 -27.09
CA VAL A 119 -2.87 4.71 -25.90
C VAL A 119 -4.37 4.58 -25.64
N LYS A 120 -4.85 3.37 -25.34
CA LYS A 120 -6.26 3.01 -25.24
C LYS A 120 -6.59 2.51 -23.83
N GLY A 121 -7.48 3.21 -23.13
CA GLY A 121 -7.95 2.85 -21.78
C GLY A 121 -7.04 3.32 -20.63
N MET A 122 -7.49 4.32 -19.87
CA MET A 122 -6.85 4.73 -18.60
C MET A 122 -7.84 5.47 -17.69
N VAL A 123 -7.98 5.03 -16.43
CA VAL A 123 -8.81 5.67 -15.37
C VAL A 123 -7.96 6.66 -14.59
N VAL A 124 -8.48 7.87 -14.31
CA VAL A 124 -7.78 8.95 -13.57
C VAL A 124 -8.78 9.77 -12.75
N THR A 125 -8.41 10.11 -11.51
CA THR A 125 -9.12 11.05 -10.62
C THR A 125 -8.09 11.86 -9.86
N GLU A 126 -8.26 13.19 -9.74
CA GLU A 126 -7.30 14.08 -9.09
C GLU A 126 -8.02 15.14 -8.22
N PRO A 127 -7.32 15.77 -7.25
CA PRO A 127 -6.56 16.98 -7.60
C PRO A 127 -5.12 17.04 -7.05
N ALA A 128 -4.20 17.50 -7.90
CA ALA A 128 -2.82 17.93 -7.66
C ALA A 128 -1.70 16.88 -7.39
N ALA A 129 -1.97 15.57 -7.29
CA ALA A 129 -0.90 14.55 -7.20
C ALA A 129 -1.22 13.16 -7.80
N ILE A 130 -2.19 13.03 -8.70
CA ILE A 130 -2.79 11.72 -9.08
C ILE A 130 -3.00 11.56 -10.63
N THR A 131 -2.38 12.41 -11.47
CA THR A 131 -2.44 12.33 -12.94
C THR A 131 -1.23 11.61 -13.60
N ARG A 132 -1.50 10.43 -14.22
CA ARG A 132 -0.65 9.50 -15.05
C ARG A 132 -0.40 8.15 -14.33
N LYS A 133 -0.59 6.99 -15.00
CA LYS A 133 -0.71 5.69 -14.26
C LYS A 133 -1.39 4.48 -14.94
N GLN A 134 -1.37 4.32 -16.26
CA GLN A 134 -1.35 2.97 -16.87
C GLN A 134 -0.35 2.88 -18.03
N ALA A 135 0.82 2.32 -17.73
CA ALA A 135 1.77 1.80 -18.71
C ALA A 135 2.51 0.64 -18.05
N THR A 136 2.13 -0.57 -18.45
CA THR A 136 2.78 -1.85 -18.14
C THR A 136 2.54 -2.74 -19.35
N VAL A 137 3.61 -3.06 -20.07
CA VAL A 137 3.61 -4.10 -21.09
C VAL A 137 3.23 -5.42 -20.43
N LYS A 138 2.43 -6.25 -21.10
CA LYS A 138 2.46 -7.69 -20.91
C LYS A 138 3.19 -8.28 -22.11
N GLU A 139 4.25 -9.01 -21.84
CA GLU A 139 4.78 -9.99 -22.78
C GLU A 139 3.87 -11.22 -22.70
N SER A 140 3.32 -11.65 -23.85
CA SER A 140 2.77 -12.98 -24.07
C SER A 140 2.50 -13.15 -25.57
N ASP A 141 3.32 -14.00 -26.19
CA ASP A 141 3.12 -14.78 -27.43
C ASP A 141 2.41 -14.12 -28.62
N GLY A 142 3.11 -14.10 -29.76
CA GLY A 142 2.67 -13.40 -30.97
C GLY A 142 1.58 -14.14 -31.77
N MET A 143 0.73 -13.34 -32.42
CA MET A 143 0.03 -13.76 -33.63
C MET A 143 0.01 -12.57 -34.61
N GLU A 144 0.50 -12.83 -35.81
CA GLU A 144 0.56 -11.89 -36.94
C GLU A 144 -0.84 -11.77 -37.57
N LEU A 145 -1.32 -10.53 -37.79
CA LEU A 145 -2.57 -10.25 -38.49
C LEU A 145 -2.55 -8.81 -39.03
N ASP A 146 -2.46 -8.68 -40.36
CA ASP A 146 -2.76 -7.44 -41.08
C ASP A 146 -4.24 -7.05 -40.92
N LEU A 147 -4.53 -5.77 -41.15
CA LEU A 147 -5.55 -5.35 -42.13
C LEU A 147 -5.55 -3.82 -42.29
N ASP A 148 -5.37 -3.36 -43.52
CA ASP A 148 -5.54 -1.96 -43.91
C ASP A 148 -6.99 -1.49 -43.75
N MET A 149 -7.17 -0.21 -43.41
CA MET A 149 -8.35 0.56 -43.83
C MET A 149 -8.05 2.06 -43.74
N ASP A 150 -7.99 2.72 -44.89
CA ASP A 150 -7.69 4.16 -44.99
C ASP A 150 -8.74 5.03 -44.29
N MET A 151 -8.26 6.03 -43.56
CA MET A 151 -8.98 7.29 -43.32
C MET A 151 -7.98 8.44 -43.26
N ASP A 152 -7.38 8.75 -44.41
CA ASP A 152 -6.77 10.05 -44.63
C ASP A 152 -7.86 11.13 -44.51
N MET A 153 -7.82 11.88 -43.42
CA MET A 153 -8.58 13.12 -43.26
C MET A 153 -7.69 14.14 -42.57
N ASP A 154 -7.17 15.05 -43.39
CA ASP A 154 -6.19 16.09 -43.06
C ASP A 154 -6.36 16.69 -41.64
N MET A 155 -5.40 16.38 -40.77
CA MET A 155 -5.34 16.89 -39.39
C MET A 155 -4.26 17.97 -39.22
N SER A 156 -3.82 18.62 -40.31
CA SER A 156 -2.76 19.64 -40.32
C SER A 156 -3.22 21.08 -39.96
N LEU A 157 -4.33 21.22 -39.23
CA LEU A 157 -4.79 22.52 -38.70
C LEU A 157 -3.85 23.04 -37.59
N ASN A 158 -2.84 23.80 -38.02
CA ASN A 158 -1.77 24.44 -37.24
C ASN A 158 -2.14 24.87 -35.81
N MET A 159 -1.84 24.02 -34.81
CA MET A 159 -2.09 24.29 -33.39
C MET A 159 -0.95 25.11 -32.74
N ASN A 160 -0.81 26.38 -33.13
CA ASN A 160 0.07 27.33 -32.44
C ASN A 160 -0.54 27.75 -31.08
N PHE A 161 -0.31 26.96 -30.04
CA PHE A 161 -0.64 27.28 -28.64
C PHE A 161 0.63 27.47 -27.83
N SER A 162 0.67 28.53 -26.99
CA SER A 162 1.82 28.72 -26.10
C SER A 162 1.71 27.80 -24.89
N GLN A 163 2.83 27.21 -24.48
CA GLN A 163 2.93 26.39 -23.26
C GLN A 163 2.44 27.16 -22.02
N LYS A 164 2.60 28.48 -22.03
CA LYS A 164 2.17 29.41 -20.97
C LYS A 164 0.65 29.46 -20.80
N ASP A 165 -0.13 29.33 -21.88
CA ASP A 165 -1.60 29.34 -21.82
C ASP A 165 -2.12 28.07 -21.14
N LEU A 166 -1.62 26.90 -21.54
CA LEU A 166 -1.98 25.60 -20.96
C LEU A 166 -1.62 25.50 -19.47
N ILE A 167 -0.49 26.08 -19.05
CA ILE A 167 -0.09 26.20 -17.64
C ILE A 167 -1.06 27.09 -16.85
N ASN A 168 -1.54 28.18 -17.44
CA ASN A 168 -2.50 29.07 -16.78
C ASN A 168 -3.91 28.45 -16.69
N GLU A 169 -4.38 27.78 -17.73
CA GLU A 169 -5.65 27.04 -17.72
C GLU A 169 -5.62 25.92 -16.66
N TYR A 170 -4.51 25.18 -16.54
CA TYR A 170 -4.31 24.19 -15.46
C TYR A 170 -4.32 24.81 -14.05
N ARG A 171 -3.62 25.94 -13.85
CA ARG A 171 -3.60 26.65 -12.56
C ARG A 171 -4.99 27.14 -12.14
N GLN A 172 -5.79 27.65 -13.07
CA GLN A 172 -7.17 28.07 -12.81
C GLN A 172 -8.07 26.89 -12.42
N PHE A 173 -7.95 25.75 -13.12
CA PHE A 173 -8.67 24.52 -12.77
C PHE A 173 -8.30 24.03 -11.36
N ARG A 174 -7.00 23.98 -11.02
CA ARG A 174 -6.55 23.59 -9.67
C ARG A 174 -7.14 24.50 -8.60
N GLN A 175 -7.09 25.82 -8.78
CA GLN A 175 -7.67 26.76 -7.81
C GLN A 175 -9.17 26.54 -7.63
N GLN A 176 -9.92 26.27 -8.71
CA GLN A 176 -11.34 25.94 -8.61
C GLN A 176 -11.58 24.66 -7.79
N CYS A 177 -10.79 23.61 -8.01
CA CYS A 177 -10.86 22.37 -7.21
C CYS A 177 -10.54 22.63 -5.73
N THR A 178 -9.47 23.36 -5.43
CA THR A 178 -9.12 23.79 -4.07
C THR A 178 -10.28 24.56 -3.43
N ASN A 179 -10.80 25.62 -4.08
CA ASN A 179 -11.87 26.45 -3.51
C ASN A 179 -13.16 25.66 -3.26
N THR A 180 -13.44 24.64 -4.10
CA THR A 180 -14.59 23.75 -3.92
C THR A 180 -14.39 22.86 -2.68
N TYR A 181 -13.18 22.31 -2.52
CA TYR A 181 -12.81 21.49 -1.35
C TYR A 181 -12.75 22.31 -0.06
N THR A 182 -12.14 23.50 -0.07
CA THR A 182 -12.02 24.34 1.12
C THR A 182 -13.37 24.86 1.57
N ASN A 183 -14.28 25.24 0.65
CA ASN A 183 -15.67 25.53 1.01
C ASN A 183 -16.37 24.34 1.67
N TRP A 184 -16.20 23.12 1.14
CA TRP A 184 -16.75 21.95 1.82
C TRP A 184 -16.13 21.72 3.21
N VAL A 185 -14.81 21.94 3.37
CA VAL A 185 -14.16 21.91 4.69
C VAL A 185 -14.72 22.98 5.65
N ARG A 186 -15.24 24.12 5.19
CA ARG A 186 -15.90 25.11 6.08
C ARG A 186 -17.21 24.58 6.67
N ASP A 187 -17.97 23.80 5.91
CA ASP A 187 -19.31 23.33 6.30
C ASP A 187 -19.36 21.90 6.88
N ALA A 188 -18.36 21.05 6.61
CA ALA A 188 -18.45 19.59 6.78
C ALA A 188 -18.23 19.04 8.22
N TRP A 189 -18.33 19.84 9.28
CA TRP A 189 -17.95 19.41 10.63
C TRP A 189 -19.13 18.88 11.44
N GLN A 190 -18.96 17.70 12.05
CA GLN A 190 -19.97 17.05 12.87
C GLN A 190 -19.34 16.41 14.11
N SER A 191 -20.07 16.39 15.23
CA SER A 191 -19.62 15.72 16.46
C SER A 191 -19.77 14.19 16.35
N TYR A 192 -18.72 13.47 16.71
CA TYR A 192 -18.67 12.01 16.80
C TYR A 192 -18.10 11.57 18.15
N LYS A 193 -18.72 10.56 18.75
CA LYS A 193 -18.19 9.85 19.92
C LYS A 193 -17.27 8.71 19.48
N GLY A 194 -16.15 8.53 20.17
CA GLY A 194 -15.22 7.41 19.96
C GLY A 194 -15.75 6.10 20.54
N GLU A 195 -15.50 5.01 19.83
CA GLU A 195 -15.66 3.64 20.35
C GLU A 195 -14.50 3.31 21.29
N ALA A 196 -14.80 2.58 22.37
CA ALA A 196 -13.79 2.16 23.33
C ALA A 196 -12.71 1.28 22.64
N PRO A 197 -11.41 1.46 22.94
CA PRO A 197 -10.36 0.68 22.31
C PRO A 197 -10.57 -0.83 22.45
N LYS A 198 -10.64 -1.53 21.32
CA LYS A 198 -10.55 -3.00 21.28
C LYS A 198 -9.17 -3.37 21.82
N LYS A 199 -9.11 -4.12 22.92
CA LYS A 199 -7.85 -4.70 23.40
C LYS A 199 -7.34 -5.74 22.41
N ALA A 200 -6.02 -5.88 22.31
CA ALA A 200 -5.45 -7.10 21.75
C ALA A 200 -5.89 -8.30 22.63
N PRO A 201 -6.25 -9.44 22.04
CA PRO A 201 -6.45 -10.65 22.83
C PRO A 201 -5.11 -11.07 23.43
N GLN A 202 -5.11 -11.38 24.73
CA GLN A 202 -3.99 -12.07 25.36
C GLN A 202 -4.22 -13.56 25.19
N GLU A 203 -3.30 -14.23 24.52
CA GLU A 203 -3.23 -15.68 24.49
C GLU A 203 -2.25 -16.17 25.55
N LYS A 204 -2.20 -17.48 25.78
CA LYS A 204 -1.19 -18.08 26.66
C LYS A 204 -0.50 -19.20 25.89
N ASP A 205 0.79 -19.05 25.70
CA ASP A 205 1.53 -19.87 24.77
C ASP A 205 1.83 -21.25 25.35
N ALA A 206 1.86 -22.25 24.47
CA ALA A 206 2.22 -23.61 24.80
C ALA A 206 3.75 -23.71 24.92
N PRO A 207 4.30 -24.12 26.09
CA PRO A 207 5.73 -24.32 26.24
C PRO A 207 6.28 -25.31 25.20
N PRO A 208 7.53 -25.12 24.74
CA PRO A 208 8.19 -26.07 23.87
C PRO A 208 8.29 -27.44 24.51
N VAL A 209 8.01 -28.48 23.72
CA VAL A 209 8.20 -29.87 24.10
C VAL A 209 9.48 -30.37 23.48
N PHE A 210 10.27 -31.15 24.21
CA PHE A 210 11.59 -31.64 23.79
C PHE A 210 11.53 -33.15 23.56
N ILE A 211 12.09 -33.63 22.45
CA ILE A 211 12.37 -35.06 22.25
C ILE A 211 13.81 -35.35 22.72
N PRO A 212 14.01 -36.04 23.86
CA PRO A 212 15.33 -36.49 24.25
C PRO A 212 15.78 -37.68 23.39
N ILE A 213 17.09 -37.93 23.35
CA ILE A 213 17.67 -39.15 22.79
C ILE A 213 18.24 -39.97 23.95
N ASN A 214 17.89 -41.26 23.99
CA ASN A 214 18.33 -42.18 25.04
C ASN A 214 19.77 -42.66 24.78
N ASP A 215 20.41 -43.28 25.78
CA ASP A 215 21.78 -43.82 25.68
C ASP A 215 21.99 -44.86 24.55
N ASP A 216 20.92 -45.54 24.12
CA ASP A 216 20.93 -46.48 22.99
C ASP A 216 21.01 -45.77 21.61
N GLY A 217 20.57 -44.50 21.53
CA GLY A 217 20.45 -43.69 20.32
C GLY A 217 19.02 -43.58 19.77
N GLU A 218 18.02 -44.14 20.45
CA GLU A 218 16.61 -44.04 20.09
C GLU A 218 15.96 -42.77 20.68
N GLU A 219 14.86 -42.31 20.06
CA GLU A 219 14.05 -41.25 20.66
C GLU A 219 13.37 -41.71 21.96
N GLY A 220 13.55 -40.92 23.00
CA GLY A 220 12.90 -41.07 24.31
C GLY A 220 11.48 -40.48 24.35
N LYS A 221 10.86 -40.53 25.53
CA LYS A 221 9.55 -39.90 25.76
C LYS A 221 9.69 -38.37 25.69
N PRO A 222 8.80 -37.64 24.98
CA PRO A 222 8.78 -36.18 25.02
C PRO A 222 8.61 -35.64 26.45
N ILE A 223 9.33 -34.55 26.75
CA ILE A 223 9.30 -33.83 28.04
C ILE A 223 8.94 -32.36 27.82
N THR A 224 8.32 -31.75 28.82
CA THR A 224 7.93 -30.33 28.86
C THR A 224 9.14 -29.39 29.05
N TYR A 225 8.93 -28.09 28.82
CA TYR A 225 9.92 -27.06 29.08
C TYR A 225 10.30 -26.98 30.58
N GLU A 226 9.32 -27.14 31.46
CA GLU A 226 9.49 -27.13 32.91
C GLU A 226 10.27 -28.37 33.39
N GLU A 227 10.00 -29.55 32.83
CA GLU A 227 10.81 -30.75 33.07
C GLU A 227 12.26 -30.56 32.58
N ALA A 228 12.45 -29.98 31.38
CA ALA A 228 13.79 -29.70 30.84
C ALA A 228 14.56 -28.66 31.70
N GLN A 229 13.91 -27.58 32.14
CA GLN A 229 14.50 -26.61 33.07
C GLN A 229 14.85 -27.25 34.42
N ALA A 230 13.98 -28.10 34.97
CA ALA A 230 14.23 -28.78 36.24
C ALA A 230 15.43 -29.75 36.18
N GLU A 231 15.62 -30.46 35.06
CA GLU A 231 16.80 -31.30 34.85
C GLU A 231 18.10 -30.48 34.64
N ILE A 232 18.03 -29.29 34.03
CA ILE A 232 19.16 -28.34 33.98
C ILE A 232 19.56 -27.91 35.40
N GLN A 233 18.58 -27.55 36.24
CA GLN A 233 18.83 -27.14 37.63
C GLN A 233 19.46 -28.28 38.45
N LYS A 234 18.97 -29.53 38.32
CA LYS A 234 19.58 -30.73 38.94
C LYS A 234 21.03 -30.96 38.50
N GLY A 235 21.38 -30.59 37.26
CA GLY A 235 22.72 -30.70 36.70
C GLY A 235 23.71 -29.59 37.11
N THR A 236 23.25 -28.57 37.83
CA THR A 236 23.93 -27.38 38.38
C THR A 236 25.16 -26.82 37.63
N ILE A 237 25.00 -25.64 37.04
CA ILE A 237 26.07 -24.63 36.92
C ILE A 237 25.59 -23.39 37.70
N ALA A 238 26.52 -22.66 38.34
CA ALA A 238 26.20 -21.51 39.18
C ALA A 238 26.44 -20.18 38.44
N THR A 239 25.76 -19.12 38.88
CA THR A 239 25.69 -17.77 38.24
C THR A 239 24.78 -17.67 37.02
N ALA A 240 24.16 -16.51 36.83
CA ALA A 240 23.00 -16.33 35.95
C ALA A 240 23.34 -16.09 34.47
N GLU A 241 24.60 -15.76 34.16
CA GLU A 241 25.05 -15.43 32.80
C GLU A 241 25.31 -16.69 31.94
N GLU A 242 25.48 -17.86 32.56
CA GLU A 242 25.70 -19.13 31.86
C GLU A 242 24.40 -19.89 31.49
N SER A 243 23.22 -19.31 31.72
CA SER A 243 21.92 -19.99 31.57
C SER A 243 21.69 -20.58 30.17
N THR A 244 21.91 -19.80 29.11
CA THR A 244 21.73 -20.24 27.72
C THR A 244 22.80 -21.25 27.29
N ALA A 245 24.06 -21.05 27.69
CA ALA A 245 25.14 -21.99 27.45
C ALA A 245 24.92 -23.33 28.18
N SER A 246 24.38 -23.28 29.40
CA SER A 246 23.98 -24.46 30.19
C SER A 246 22.79 -25.18 29.56
N PHE A 247 21.78 -24.45 29.09
CA PHE A 247 20.62 -24.98 28.36
C PHE A 247 21.06 -25.72 27.07
N PHE A 248 21.89 -25.10 26.23
CA PHE A 248 22.45 -25.76 25.05
C PHE A 248 23.41 -26.91 25.39
N SER A 249 24.19 -26.80 26.47
CA SER A 249 25.04 -27.89 26.99
C SER A 249 24.21 -29.08 27.46
N PHE A 250 23.05 -28.83 28.08
CA PHE A 250 22.09 -29.85 28.48
C PHE A 250 21.37 -30.49 27.27
N LEU A 251 20.92 -29.70 26.30
CA LEU A 251 20.43 -30.20 25.01
C LEU A 251 21.50 -30.98 24.22
N GLY A 252 22.78 -30.76 24.51
CA GLY A 252 23.91 -31.56 24.02
C GLY A 252 24.21 -32.81 24.87
N LYS A 253 23.94 -32.80 26.19
CA LYS A 253 24.00 -33.99 27.06
C LYS A 253 22.89 -34.97 26.70
N ILE A 254 21.67 -34.48 26.49
CA ILE A 254 20.49 -35.23 25.99
C ILE A 254 20.72 -35.87 24.61
N VAL A 255 21.76 -35.49 23.87
CA VAL A 255 22.08 -36.00 22.53
C VAL A 255 23.51 -36.56 22.44
N LYS A 256 24.16 -36.88 23.57
CA LYS A 256 25.57 -37.36 23.57
C LYS A 256 25.80 -38.80 23.08
N GLY A 257 24.78 -39.43 22.49
CA GLY A 257 24.88 -40.69 21.75
C GLY A 257 25.70 -40.56 20.46
N LYS A 258 27.04 -40.60 20.59
CA LYS A 258 28.07 -40.66 19.53
C LYS A 258 27.56 -40.93 18.10
N ASN A 259 27.68 -39.96 17.19
CA ASN A 259 27.60 -40.10 15.71
C ASN A 259 26.95 -41.40 15.18
N LYS A 260 25.69 -41.61 15.55
CA LYS A 260 24.80 -42.64 15.02
C LYS A 260 23.71 -41.93 14.23
N GLU A 261 23.30 -42.52 13.12
CA GLU A 261 22.12 -42.03 12.39
C GLU A 261 20.90 -42.11 13.33
N LYS A 262 20.23 -40.97 13.55
CA LYS A 262 19.04 -40.90 14.41
C LYS A 262 17.96 -41.81 13.81
N LYS A 263 17.67 -42.93 14.47
CA LYS A 263 16.59 -43.82 14.08
C LYS A 263 15.24 -43.18 14.37
N VAL A 264 14.73 -42.47 13.38
CA VAL A 264 13.36 -41.95 13.37
C VAL A 264 12.41 -43.15 13.32
N LYS A 265 11.59 -43.32 14.37
CA LYS A 265 10.48 -44.27 14.39
C LYS A 265 9.43 -43.80 13.39
N GLU A 266 8.87 -44.72 12.59
CA GLU A 266 7.80 -44.38 11.66
C GLU A 266 6.58 -43.86 12.43
N ASN A 267 6.19 -42.62 12.17
CA ASN A 267 4.97 -42.06 12.73
C ASN A 267 3.73 -42.71 12.09
N LYS A 268 2.65 -42.79 12.86
CA LYS A 268 1.32 -43.04 12.28
C LYS A 268 0.96 -41.81 11.44
N ASN A 269 0.55 -42.00 10.19
CA ASN A 269 0.06 -40.90 9.34
C ASN A 269 -1.30 -40.39 9.85
N GLN A 270 -1.30 -39.46 10.81
CA GLN A 270 -2.54 -38.84 11.29
C GLN A 270 -2.94 -37.68 10.38
N LYS A 271 -4.13 -37.78 9.79
CA LYS A 271 -4.80 -36.62 9.21
C LYS A 271 -5.28 -35.72 10.35
N LEU A 272 -4.82 -34.47 10.38
CA LEU A 272 -5.36 -33.44 11.24
C LEU A 272 -6.77 -33.04 10.75
N ALA A 273 -7.67 -32.81 11.70
CA ALA A 273 -8.87 -32.05 11.40
C ALA A 273 -8.48 -30.57 11.19
N VAL A 274 -9.32 -29.83 10.47
CA VAL A 274 -9.19 -28.37 10.31
C VAL A 274 -10.59 -27.83 10.53
N GLU A 275 -10.76 -27.02 11.58
CA GLU A 275 -12.05 -26.41 11.91
C GLU A 275 -12.40 -25.32 10.90
N LYS A 276 -11.43 -24.44 10.63
CA LYS A 276 -11.55 -23.31 9.71
C LYS A 276 -10.25 -23.06 8.97
N VAL A 277 -10.36 -22.85 7.66
CA VAL A 277 -9.31 -22.25 6.84
C VAL A 277 -9.49 -20.74 6.92
N HIS A 278 -8.51 -20.04 7.48
CA HIS A 278 -8.36 -18.61 7.36
C HIS A 278 -7.54 -18.31 6.11
N ASP A 279 -8.27 -18.00 5.05
CA ASP A 279 -7.70 -17.62 3.77
C ASP A 279 -7.29 -16.14 3.81
N ASP A 280 -5.99 -15.85 3.83
CA ASP A 280 -5.46 -14.48 3.67
C ASP A 280 -5.75 -13.94 2.25
N VAL A 281 -6.20 -14.81 1.33
CA VAL A 281 -7.00 -14.40 0.17
C VAL A 281 -8.41 -14.00 0.65
N VAL A 282 -8.49 -12.75 1.10
CA VAL A 282 -9.61 -11.90 0.70
C VAL A 282 -9.79 -12.11 -0.82
N LYS A 283 -10.95 -12.64 -1.26
CA LYS A 283 -11.15 -13.06 -2.66
C LYS A 283 -11.37 -11.89 -3.63
N ASP A 284 -11.71 -10.72 -3.11
CA ASP A 284 -11.13 -9.48 -3.62
C ASP A 284 -9.66 -9.43 -3.21
N LYS A 285 -8.69 -9.52 -4.14
CA LYS A 285 -7.32 -9.04 -3.90
C LYS A 285 -7.45 -7.69 -3.16
N PRO A 286 -7.10 -7.56 -1.87
CA PRO A 286 -7.75 -6.58 -0.99
C PRO A 286 -7.38 -5.18 -1.45
N LYS A 287 -8.28 -4.57 -2.26
CA LYS A 287 -7.94 -3.76 -3.47
C LYS A 287 -6.57 -3.15 -3.29
N GLU A 288 -5.53 -3.77 -3.88
CA GLU A 288 -4.12 -3.40 -3.65
C GLU A 288 -4.05 -1.89 -3.42
N SER A 289 -3.79 -1.46 -2.17
CA SER A 289 -3.57 -0.03 -1.88
C SER A 289 -2.54 0.41 -2.91
N LYS A 290 -2.97 1.21 -3.91
CA LYS A 290 -2.47 1.09 -5.31
C LYS A 290 -1.06 1.66 -5.46
N ALA A 291 -0.10 0.99 -4.83
CA ALA A 291 0.79 1.59 -3.82
C ALA A 291 1.15 3.04 -4.11
N LEU A 292 0.21 3.93 -3.75
CA LEU A 292 -0.16 5.17 -4.47
C LEU A 292 0.94 5.67 -5.42
N VAL A 293 1.02 5.01 -6.58
CA VAL A 293 2.24 4.95 -7.40
C VAL A 293 2.65 6.37 -7.78
N PRO A 294 3.78 6.88 -7.25
CA PRO A 294 4.21 8.23 -7.57
C PRO A 294 4.46 8.33 -9.07
N ILE A 295 3.62 9.18 -9.67
CA ILE A 295 3.72 9.64 -11.04
C ILE A 295 5.17 9.98 -11.33
N ALA A 296 5.66 9.49 -12.47
CA ALA A 296 7.03 9.71 -12.88
C ALA A 296 7.34 11.22 -12.78
N PRO A 297 8.46 11.61 -12.14
CA PRO A 297 8.68 12.97 -11.67
C PRO A 297 8.23 14.03 -12.67
N ALA A 298 7.29 14.88 -12.24
CA ALA A 298 7.16 16.17 -12.90
C ALA A 298 8.51 16.87 -12.75
N PRO A 299 9.11 17.41 -13.83
CA PRO A 299 10.28 18.27 -13.68
C PRO A 299 9.91 19.41 -12.74
N ALA A 300 10.89 19.86 -11.93
CA ALA A 300 10.66 20.81 -10.84
C ALA A 300 9.79 22.00 -11.28
N GLN A 301 8.65 22.20 -10.62
CA GLN A 301 7.64 23.14 -11.09
C GLN A 301 8.19 24.58 -11.10
N GLU A 302 8.04 25.29 -12.22
CA GLU A 302 8.41 26.70 -12.31
C GLU A 302 7.53 27.55 -11.39
N GLY A 303 8.14 27.99 -10.27
CA GLY A 303 7.48 28.71 -9.17
C GLY A 303 7.54 27.97 -7.82
N GLY A 304 7.81 26.67 -7.81
CA GLY A 304 7.96 25.89 -6.57
C GLY A 304 9.24 26.25 -5.79
N VAL A 305 9.26 25.95 -4.49
CA VAL A 305 10.51 26.04 -3.70
C VAL A 305 11.54 25.02 -4.21
N ASN A 306 12.81 25.42 -4.26
CA ASN A 306 13.93 24.56 -4.72
C ASN A 306 15.09 24.45 -3.71
N THR A 307 14.93 24.98 -2.49
CA THR A 307 15.85 24.76 -1.36
C THR A 307 15.36 23.58 -0.53
N PHE A 308 16.25 22.71 -0.07
CA PHE A 308 15.88 21.52 0.70
C PHE A 308 15.83 21.78 2.21
N PHE A 309 14.72 21.42 2.83
CA PHE A 309 14.65 21.05 4.24
C PHE A 309 15.17 19.62 4.38
N THR A 310 15.81 19.33 5.52
CA THR A 310 16.40 18.03 5.85
C THR A 310 15.82 17.58 7.18
N PHE A 311 15.47 16.30 7.28
CA PHE A 311 14.96 15.66 8.50
C PHE A 311 15.45 14.21 8.57
N SER A 312 15.34 13.56 9.72
CA SER A 312 15.75 12.16 9.90
C SER A 312 14.72 11.35 10.67
N ILE A 313 14.52 10.08 10.27
CA ILE A 313 13.71 9.11 10.99
C ILE A 313 14.34 7.72 10.88
N PHE A 314 14.28 6.91 11.94
CA PHE A 314 14.88 5.57 11.98
C PHE A 314 16.34 5.58 11.45
N GLY A 315 17.16 6.53 11.91
CA GLY A 315 18.54 6.73 11.45
C GLY A 315 18.73 7.13 9.98
N THR A 316 17.66 7.13 9.18
CA THR A 316 17.67 7.42 7.73
C THR A 316 17.47 8.90 7.49
N LYS A 317 18.25 9.48 6.58
CA LYS A 317 18.25 10.92 6.31
C LYS A 317 17.47 11.27 5.03
N TYR A 318 16.47 12.13 5.17
CA TYR A 318 15.60 12.55 4.06
C TYR A 318 15.66 14.05 3.79
N GLN A 319 15.28 14.43 2.56
CA GLN A 319 15.25 15.83 2.12
C GLN A 319 14.01 16.10 1.24
N VAL A 320 13.37 17.24 1.48
CA VAL A 320 12.22 17.74 0.68
C VAL A 320 12.39 19.22 0.40
N ARG A 321 11.90 19.71 -0.75
CA ARG A 321 11.97 21.13 -1.11
C ARG A 321 10.95 21.98 -0.35
N LEU A 322 11.37 22.42 0.83
CA LEU A 322 10.60 23.19 1.81
C LEU A 322 11.54 24.21 2.48
N ASN A 323 11.04 25.38 2.89
CA ASN A 323 11.82 26.39 3.61
C ASN A 323 10.94 27.33 4.43
N GLU A 324 11.54 28.33 5.06
CA GLU A 324 10.87 29.37 5.86
C GLU A 324 9.64 30.02 5.19
N ARG A 325 9.62 30.19 3.85
CA ARG A 325 8.46 30.74 3.11
C ARG A 325 7.28 29.77 2.99
N CYS A 326 7.49 28.51 3.33
CA CYS A 326 6.47 27.47 3.41
C CYS A 326 5.98 27.24 4.85
N ARG A 327 6.59 27.89 5.86
CA ARG A 327 5.99 27.97 7.20
C ARG A 327 4.70 28.78 7.13
N PHE A 328 3.76 28.43 7.98
CA PHE A 328 2.51 29.12 8.21
C PHE A 328 2.21 29.09 9.71
N LYS A 329 1.21 29.87 10.14
CA LYS A 329 0.65 29.80 11.49
C LYS A 329 -0.87 29.84 11.43
N LEU A 330 -1.50 29.08 12.31
CA LEU A 330 -2.95 28.98 12.42
C LEU A 330 -3.47 30.05 13.38
N ASN A 331 -4.40 30.89 12.90
CA ASN A 331 -5.07 31.93 13.70
C ASN A 331 -6.14 31.36 14.67
N GLY A 332 -6.15 30.05 14.85
CA GLY A 332 -7.22 29.28 15.49
C GLY A 332 -7.44 27.96 14.73
N VAL A 333 -8.22 27.06 15.34
CA VAL A 333 -8.60 25.78 14.73
C VAL A 333 -10.05 25.74 14.28
N THR A 334 -10.67 26.91 14.09
CA THR A 334 -12.05 26.97 13.57
C THR A 334 -12.11 26.41 12.16
N GLU A 335 -13.31 26.00 11.78
CA GLU A 335 -13.66 25.37 10.52
C GLU A 335 -13.22 26.22 9.32
N ASN A 336 -13.35 27.56 9.44
CA ASN A 336 -12.81 28.54 8.51
C ASN A 336 -11.28 28.59 8.53
N ASN A 337 -10.62 28.71 9.69
CA ASN A 337 -9.15 28.80 9.76
C ASN A 337 -8.45 27.56 9.19
N VAL A 338 -9.04 26.37 9.38
CA VAL A 338 -8.55 25.11 8.79
C VAL A 338 -8.70 25.13 7.27
N ALA A 339 -9.87 25.55 6.75
CA ALA A 339 -10.11 25.67 5.31
C ALA A 339 -9.18 26.69 4.64
N ASP A 340 -9.01 27.88 5.23
CA ASP A 340 -8.14 28.95 4.72
C ASP A 340 -6.66 28.51 4.68
N ALA A 341 -6.23 27.73 5.67
CA ALA A 341 -4.88 27.17 5.70
C ALA A 341 -4.69 26.04 4.67
N ILE A 342 -5.69 25.19 4.41
CA ILE A 342 -5.67 24.21 3.30
C ILE A 342 -5.65 24.92 1.94
N GLU A 343 -6.34 26.05 1.82
CA GLU A 343 -6.30 26.92 0.64
C GLU A 343 -4.88 27.44 0.42
N SER A 344 -4.21 27.95 1.47
CA SER A 344 -2.81 28.37 1.40
C SER A 344 -1.82 27.23 1.14
N LEU A 345 -2.08 26.01 1.63
CA LEU A 345 -1.25 24.82 1.39
C LEU A 345 -1.36 24.32 -0.06
N SER A 346 -2.42 24.70 -0.77
CA SER A 346 -2.63 24.39 -2.18
C SER A 346 -1.83 25.27 -3.15
N ASP A 347 -1.02 26.21 -2.66
CA ASP A 347 -0.14 27.04 -3.47
C ASP A 347 1.03 26.25 -4.10
N ILE A 348 1.45 26.67 -5.31
CA ILE A 348 2.51 26.03 -6.10
C ILE A 348 3.86 25.91 -5.36
N LYS A 349 4.11 26.72 -4.32
CA LYS A 349 5.32 26.62 -3.50
C LYS A 349 5.46 25.27 -2.77
N TYR A 350 4.35 24.54 -2.55
CA TYR A 350 4.33 23.23 -1.88
C TYR A 350 4.42 22.03 -2.84
N ASP A 351 4.24 22.20 -4.15
CA ASP A 351 4.20 21.09 -5.13
C ASP A 351 5.48 20.24 -5.11
N ASN A 352 6.63 20.91 -5.03
CA ASN A 352 7.93 20.24 -4.99
C ASN A 352 8.11 19.43 -3.70
N MET A 353 7.54 19.85 -2.56
CA MET A 353 7.51 19.07 -1.31
C MET A 353 6.60 17.84 -1.45
N LEU A 354 5.37 18.00 -1.98
CA LEU A 354 4.45 16.87 -2.20
C LEU A 354 5.09 15.79 -3.09
N PHE A 355 5.70 16.23 -4.19
CA PHE A 355 6.45 15.34 -5.06
C PHE A 355 7.65 14.69 -4.35
N ASP A 356 8.47 15.44 -3.60
CA ASP A 356 9.64 14.88 -2.91
C ASP A 356 9.23 13.86 -1.83
N CYS A 357 8.12 14.09 -1.12
CA CYS A 357 7.54 13.13 -0.18
C CYS A 357 7.15 11.81 -0.88
N LEU A 358 6.43 11.90 -2.01
CA LEU A 358 6.06 10.74 -2.80
C LEU A 358 7.29 10.05 -3.43
N LYS A 359 8.31 10.82 -3.83
CA LYS A 359 9.60 10.29 -4.32
C LYS A 359 10.29 9.44 -3.25
N ILE A 360 10.46 9.98 -2.02
CA ILE A 360 11.00 9.24 -0.86
C ILE A 360 10.26 7.91 -0.68
N ARG A 361 8.92 7.95 -0.66
CA ARG A 361 8.10 6.74 -0.49
C ARG A 361 8.48 5.63 -1.48
N LYS A 362 8.62 5.98 -2.76
CA LYS A 362 8.88 5.03 -3.85
C LYS A 362 10.32 4.54 -3.88
N GLU A 363 11.29 5.44 -3.71
CA GLU A 363 12.72 5.08 -3.76
C GLU A 363 13.17 4.27 -2.53
N ASN A 364 12.49 4.45 -1.40
CA ASN A 364 12.70 3.67 -0.17
C ASN A 364 11.72 2.49 0.02
N LYS A 365 10.87 2.17 -0.99
CA LYS A 365 9.86 1.09 -0.95
C LYS A 365 8.88 1.16 0.25
N LEU A 366 8.60 2.35 0.78
CA LEU A 366 7.88 2.53 2.04
C LEU A 366 6.41 2.04 1.98
N SER A 367 6.07 1.17 2.93
CA SER A 367 4.71 0.78 3.31
C SER A 367 3.87 1.99 3.73
N ASP A 368 2.54 1.85 3.80
CA ASP A 368 1.68 2.97 4.22
C ASP A 368 2.06 3.42 5.65
N TRP A 369 2.42 2.49 6.54
CA TRP A 369 2.88 2.79 7.90
C TRP A 369 4.24 3.50 7.93
N ALA A 370 5.27 2.97 7.26
CA ALA A 370 6.58 3.62 7.22
C ALA A 370 6.51 5.02 6.59
N TYR A 371 5.63 5.22 5.61
CA TYR A 371 5.38 6.52 5.02
C TYR A 371 4.64 7.47 5.96
N PHE A 372 3.62 7.00 6.69
CA PHE A 372 2.94 7.78 7.73
C PHE A 372 3.94 8.30 8.78
N GLN A 373 4.76 7.40 9.34
CA GLN A 373 5.82 7.76 10.30
C GLN A 373 6.82 8.77 9.71
N THR A 374 7.22 8.58 8.45
CA THR A 374 8.15 9.50 7.76
C THR A 374 7.57 10.91 7.59
N LEU A 375 6.27 11.03 7.27
CA LEU A 375 5.57 12.31 7.22
C LEU A 375 5.37 12.91 8.62
N GLU A 376 5.10 12.09 9.63
CA GLU A 376 5.00 12.53 11.02
C GLU A 376 6.30 13.18 11.51
N ALA A 377 7.44 12.53 11.30
CA ALA A 377 8.75 13.08 11.63
C ALA A 377 9.03 14.37 10.86
N MET A 378 8.82 14.37 9.54
CA MET A 378 9.04 15.55 8.69
C MET A 378 8.22 16.77 9.16
N THR A 379 6.94 16.57 9.47
CA THR A 379 6.02 17.66 9.83
C THR A 379 6.18 18.10 11.28
N ASN A 380 6.52 17.20 12.19
CA ASN A 380 6.89 17.56 13.57
C ASN A 380 8.25 18.30 13.63
N GLU A 381 9.25 17.91 12.84
CA GLU A 381 10.54 18.62 12.79
C GLU A 381 10.39 19.98 12.08
N PHE A 382 9.57 20.05 11.02
CA PHE A 382 9.31 21.32 10.33
C PHE A 382 8.43 22.28 11.13
N CYS A 383 7.20 21.92 11.50
CA CYS A 383 6.24 22.82 12.15
C CYS A 383 6.40 22.92 13.67
N GLY A 384 7.09 21.96 14.31
CA GLY A 384 7.21 21.79 15.75
C GLY A 384 6.30 20.66 16.26
N LYS A 385 6.86 19.75 17.08
CA LYS A 385 6.14 18.53 17.50
C LYS A 385 4.85 18.84 18.26
N GLY A 386 3.75 18.19 17.85
CA GLY A 386 2.44 18.32 18.49
C GLY A 386 1.74 19.66 18.26
N THR A 387 2.22 20.49 17.32
CA THR A 387 1.54 21.73 16.92
C THR A 387 0.37 21.44 15.97
N ASN A 388 -0.66 22.30 16.02
CA ASN A 388 -1.77 22.25 15.07
C ASN A 388 -1.29 22.40 13.62
N GLU A 389 -0.21 23.14 13.37
CA GLU A 389 0.40 23.26 12.05
C GLU A 389 1.05 21.95 11.57
N ALA A 390 1.71 21.18 12.45
CA ALA A 390 2.25 19.87 12.09
C ALA A 390 1.12 18.91 11.69
N THR A 391 0.08 18.80 12.52
CA THR A 391 -1.11 17.96 12.25
C THR A 391 -1.80 18.34 10.95
N LEU A 392 -1.94 19.65 10.66
CA LEU A 392 -2.57 20.11 9.42
C LEU A 392 -1.71 19.84 8.20
N LEU A 393 -0.41 20.11 8.25
CA LEU A 393 0.51 19.83 7.14
C LEU A 393 0.57 18.32 6.85
N MET A 394 0.62 17.48 7.89
CA MET A 394 0.58 16.02 7.78
C MET A 394 -0.72 15.52 7.15
N GLY A 395 -1.87 16.01 7.64
CA GLY A 395 -3.18 15.68 7.09
C GLY A 395 -3.35 16.12 5.64
N TYR A 396 -2.83 17.30 5.28
CA TYR A 396 -2.79 17.78 3.90
C TYR A 396 -1.93 16.86 3.01
N ILE A 397 -0.70 16.55 3.39
CA ILE A 397 0.19 15.69 2.58
C ILE A 397 -0.41 14.30 2.42
N LEU A 398 -0.97 13.69 3.47
CA LEU A 398 -1.62 12.38 3.37
C LEU A 398 -2.86 12.42 2.46
N SER A 399 -3.69 13.46 2.56
CA SER A 399 -4.84 13.65 1.67
C SER A 399 -4.41 13.79 0.21
N GLN A 400 -3.40 14.64 -0.06
CA GLN A 400 -2.82 14.85 -1.40
C GLN A 400 -2.17 13.57 -1.95
N SER A 401 -1.50 12.79 -1.09
CA SER A 401 -0.95 11.47 -1.45
C SER A 401 -2.03 10.43 -1.75
N GLY A 402 -3.32 10.71 -1.53
CA GLY A 402 -4.46 9.86 -1.85
C GLY A 402 -5.00 9.02 -0.69
N TYR A 403 -4.64 9.34 0.56
CA TYR A 403 -5.15 8.62 1.73
C TYR A 403 -6.47 9.16 2.26
N LYS A 404 -7.32 8.24 2.71
CA LYS A 404 -8.55 8.51 3.46
C LYS A 404 -8.20 8.89 4.90
N VAL A 405 -7.94 10.17 5.10
CA VAL A 405 -7.73 10.79 6.42
C VAL A 405 -8.77 11.88 6.68
N ARG A 406 -9.00 12.23 7.95
CA ARG A 406 -9.87 13.34 8.36
C ARG A 406 -9.21 14.18 9.44
N LEU A 407 -9.51 15.46 9.45
CA LEU A 407 -9.14 16.37 10.53
C LEU A 407 -10.23 16.36 11.60
N GLY A 408 -9.85 16.08 12.83
CA GLY A 408 -10.67 16.24 14.02
C GLY A 408 -10.24 17.46 14.83
N ARG A 409 -11.16 17.94 15.67
CA ARG A 409 -10.94 19.04 16.61
C ARG A 409 -11.41 18.62 18.00
N ASP A 410 -10.46 18.60 18.92
CA ASP A 410 -10.68 18.55 20.37
C ASP A 410 -10.44 19.98 20.90
N ASN A 411 -11.51 20.69 21.26
CA ASN A 411 -11.46 22.06 21.75
C ASN A 411 -10.65 23.01 20.84
N GLN A 412 -9.38 23.30 21.19
CA GLN A 412 -8.42 24.15 20.47
C GLN A 412 -7.26 23.37 19.81
N LYS A 413 -7.30 22.04 19.85
CA LYS A 413 -6.31 21.13 19.27
C LYS A 413 -6.87 20.45 18.01
N LEU A 414 -6.09 20.43 16.94
CA LEU A 414 -6.33 19.54 15.80
C LEU A 414 -5.78 18.15 16.09
N VAL A 415 -6.49 17.14 15.59
CA VAL A 415 -6.04 15.75 15.56
C VAL A 415 -6.23 15.19 14.15
N LEU A 416 -5.41 14.21 13.78
CA LEU A 416 -5.51 13.50 12.51
C LEU A 416 -6.10 12.12 12.75
N LEU A 417 -7.17 11.79 12.03
CA LEU A 417 -7.75 10.45 12.00
C LEU A 417 -7.41 9.75 10.69
N THR A 418 -7.09 8.46 10.76
CA THR A 418 -6.72 7.62 9.61
C THR A 418 -7.74 6.50 9.43
N ALA A 419 -8.30 6.34 8.23
CA ALA A 419 -9.12 5.16 7.95
C ALA A 419 -8.25 3.92 7.79
N SER A 420 -8.71 2.78 8.32
CA SER A 420 -8.08 1.48 8.07
C SER A 420 -9.09 0.35 8.00
N HIS A 421 -8.80 -0.66 7.18
CA HIS A 421 -9.49 -1.95 7.18
C HIS A 421 -8.86 -2.95 8.17
N HIS A 422 -7.78 -2.54 8.85
CA HIS A 422 -7.24 -3.24 10.01
C HIS A 422 -8.04 -2.83 11.25
N THR A 423 -8.44 -3.82 12.06
CA THR A 423 -8.74 -3.59 13.47
C THR A 423 -7.43 -3.33 14.18
N ILE A 424 -7.16 -2.06 14.49
CA ILE A 424 -5.97 -1.64 15.23
C ILE A 424 -6.29 -1.69 16.74
N TYR A 425 -5.55 -2.51 17.47
CA TYR A 425 -5.78 -2.70 18.91
C TYR A 425 -5.26 -1.51 19.73
N ASN A 426 -5.86 -1.32 20.91
CA ASN A 426 -5.51 -0.30 21.89
C ASN A 426 -5.57 1.17 21.38
N LYS A 427 -6.27 1.42 20.26
CA LYS A 427 -6.56 2.77 19.72
C LYS A 427 -8.05 3.10 19.80
N VAL A 428 -8.38 4.39 19.96
CA VAL A 428 -9.77 4.87 19.88
C VAL A 428 -10.21 4.90 18.41
N ALA A 429 -11.37 4.31 18.12
CA ALA A 429 -11.95 4.24 16.79
C ALA A 429 -13.18 5.16 16.66
N TYR A 430 -13.46 5.62 15.45
CA TYR A 430 -14.60 6.48 15.12
C TYR A 430 -15.23 5.96 13.82
N ARG A 431 -16.55 5.75 13.80
CA ARG A 431 -17.26 5.34 12.57
C ARG A 431 -17.78 6.56 11.83
N LEU A 432 -17.34 6.74 10.59
CA LEU A 432 -17.82 7.78 9.67
C LEU A 432 -18.26 7.10 8.37
N ASP A 433 -19.54 7.26 8.02
CA ASP A 433 -20.12 6.80 6.74
C ASP A 433 -19.85 5.32 6.38
N GLY A 434 -19.79 4.47 7.41
CA GLY A 434 -19.55 3.02 7.30
C GLY A 434 -18.08 2.59 7.44
N GLU A 435 -17.14 3.53 7.43
CA GLU A 435 -15.70 3.30 7.54
C GLU A 435 -15.19 3.51 8.97
N THR A 436 -14.15 2.78 9.35
CA THR A 436 -13.48 2.90 10.66
C THR A 436 -12.26 3.80 10.56
N PHE A 437 -12.28 4.91 11.31
CA PHE A 437 -11.18 5.85 11.45
C PHE A 437 -10.54 5.72 12.84
N TYR A 438 -9.21 5.73 12.90
CA TYR A 438 -8.44 5.62 14.14
C TYR A 438 -7.74 6.94 14.48
N LEU A 439 -7.68 7.25 15.78
CA LEU A 439 -6.73 8.20 16.32
C LEU A 439 -5.48 7.44 16.77
N LEU A 440 -4.36 7.61 16.05
CA LEU A 440 -3.15 6.82 16.28
C LEU A 440 -2.29 7.34 17.45
N GLU A 441 -2.28 8.66 17.71
CA GLU A 441 -1.70 9.26 18.92
C GLU A 441 -2.79 9.65 19.93
N GLY A 442 -2.78 9.00 21.11
CA GLY A 442 -3.67 9.32 22.23
C GLY A 442 -5.10 8.83 22.06
N GLY A 443 -6.03 9.50 22.76
CA GLY A 443 -7.45 9.13 22.79
C GLY A 443 -8.27 10.21 23.50
N VAL A 444 -9.44 10.53 22.94
CA VAL A 444 -10.45 11.41 23.54
C VAL A 444 -11.83 10.79 23.31
N GLU A 445 -12.82 11.13 24.13
CA GLU A 445 -14.16 10.50 24.04
C GLU A 445 -15.01 11.06 22.90
N THR A 446 -14.81 12.32 22.49
CA THR A 446 -15.64 12.99 21.47
C THR A 446 -14.81 14.03 20.71
N LEU A 447 -15.03 14.10 19.41
CA LEU A 447 -14.40 15.06 18.50
C LEU A 447 -15.47 15.77 17.67
N SER A 448 -15.18 17.01 17.24
CA SER A 448 -15.78 17.55 16.01
C SER A 448 -14.90 17.09 14.85
N ILE A 449 -15.43 16.35 13.88
CA ILE A 449 -14.65 15.79 12.77
C ILE A 449 -15.14 16.40 11.45
N CYS A 450 -14.22 16.94 10.67
CA CYS A 450 -14.46 17.35 9.30
C CYS A 450 -14.72 16.11 8.44
N ARG A 451 -15.84 16.07 7.73
CA ARG A 451 -16.26 14.95 6.88
C ARG A 451 -15.77 15.05 5.43
N ALA A 452 -15.14 16.16 5.05
CA ALA A 452 -14.66 16.38 3.68
C ALA A 452 -13.73 15.26 3.20
N SER A 453 -13.94 14.81 1.97
CA SER A 453 -13.27 13.66 1.35
C SER A 453 -12.67 14.01 -0.01
N LEU A 454 -11.78 13.16 -0.51
CA LEU A 454 -11.27 13.26 -1.89
C LEU A 454 -11.73 12.05 -2.74
N PRO A 455 -11.98 12.22 -4.05
CA PRO A 455 -12.34 11.09 -4.92
C PRO A 455 -11.27 10.01 -4.95
N ASN A 456 -11.66 8.74 -4.77
CA ASN A 456 -10.79 7.56 -4.72
C ASN A 456 -9.73 7.55 -3.60
N GLU A 457 -9.94 8.31 -2.52
CA GLU A 457 -9.15 8.20 -1.29
C GLU A 457 -9.13 6.75 -0.75
N THR A 458 -7.95 6.27 -0.33
CA THR A 458 -7.72 4.87 0.08
C THR A 458 -7.30 4.79 1.55
N SER A 459 -7.84 3.80 2.27
CA SER A 459 -7.52 3.56 3.69
C SER A 459 -6.07 3.10 3.88
N ILE A 460 -5.43 3.49 4.99
CA ILE A 460 -4.07 3.06 5.32
C ILE A 460 -4.06 1.56 5.63
N SER A 461 -3.13 0.82 5.03
CA SER A 461 -2.89 -0.60 5.31
C SER A 461 -1.55 -0.81 6.00
N LEU A 462 -1.55 -1.52 7.13
CA LEU A 462 -0.31 -1.84 7.85
C LEU A 462 0.55 -2.90 7.13
N MET A 463 0.01 -3.58 6.09
CA MET A 463 0.69 -4.65 5.35
C MET A 463 2.04 -4.23 4.74
N ILE A 464 3.13 -4.90 5.12
CA ILE A 464 4.46 -4.68 4.55
C ILE A 464 4.66 -5.62 3.34
N ARG A 465 4.26 -5.15 2.15
CA ARG A 465 4.30 -5.93 0.91
C ARG A 465 5.63 -5.87 0.13
N ALA A 466 6.61 -5.13 0.63
CA ALA A 466 7.93 -4.96 0.00
C ALA A 466 9.00 -4.72 1.06
N ALA A 467 10.23 -5.18 0.79
CA ALA A 467 11.39 -4.94 1.66
C ALA A 467 11.57 -3.42 1.87
N GLN A 468 11.44 -2.95 3.11
CA GLN A 468 11.60 -1.53 3.46
C GLN A 468 13.08 -1.15 3.36
N LYS A 469 13.38 0.00 2.73
CA LYS A 469 14.77 0.47 2.57
C LYS A 469 15.04 1.68 3.46
N PHE A 470 15.77 1.43 4.55
CA PHE A 470 16.34 2.43 5.45
C PHE A 470 17.87 2.47 5.28
N ASP A 471 18.53 3.54 5.73
CA ASP A 471 19.99 3.59 5.79
C ASP A 471 20.52 2.50 6.75
N MET A 472 21.72 1.95 6.50
CA MET A 472 22.25 0.82 7.26
C MET A 472 22.87 1.26 8.59
N ASP A 473 22.31 0.77 9.70
CA ASP A 473 22.92 0.76 11.04
C ASP A 473 23.14 -0.72 11.44
N GLN A 474 24.27 -1.28 11.02
CA GLN A 474 24.56 -2.71 11.09
C GLN A 474 24.67 -3.21 12.54
N SER A 475 23.97 -4.31 12.87
CA SER A 475 24.11 -5.03 14.14
C SER A 475 25.50 -5.61 14.35
N ASP A 476 25.81 -6.02 15.57
CA ASP A 476 26.86 -7.02 15.79
C ASP A 476 26.49 -8.33 15.05
N VAL A 477 27.49 -9.15 14.71
CA VAL A 477 27.26 -10.41 13.99
C VAL A 477 26.64 -11.46 14.91
N ARG A 478 25.49 -12.02 14.52
CA ARG A 478 24.90 -13.19 15.18
C ARG A 478 25.28 -14.46 14.44
N THR A 479 25.62 -15.52 15.17
CA THR A 479 25.77 -16.88 14.61
C THR A 479 24.59 -17.73 15.04
N ILE A 480 23.83 -18.26 14.09
CA ILE A 480 22.75 -19.22 14.32
C ILE A 480 23.21 -20.57 13.74
N LYS A 481 23.12 -21.65 14.51
CA LYS A 481 23.72 -22.94 14.16
C LYS A 481 22.80 -24.11 14.54
N SER A 482 22.67 -25.07 13.63
CA SER A 482 21.98 -26.34 13.88
C SER A 482 22.79 -27.26 14.79
N ARG A 483 22.14 -27.85 15.79
CA ARG A 483 22.77 -28.82 16.70
C ARG A 483 23.00 -30.16 16.01
N ASP A 484 21.98 -30.70 15.33
CA ASP A 484 22.04 -32.06 14.78
C ASP A 484 22.70 -32.09 13.38
N TYR A 485 22.86 -30.91 12.77
CA TYR A 485 23.61 -30.73 11.52
C TYR A 485 24.67 -29.62 11.70
N PRO A 486 25.81 -29.87 12.39
CA PRO A 486 26.76 -28.81 12.79
C PRO A 486 27.40 -28.00 11.67
N ASP A 487 27.36 -28.50 10.43
CA ASP A 487 27.80 -27.79 9.22
C ASP A 487 26.79 -26.76 8.72
N LEU A 488 25.49 -26.91 9.09
CA LEU A 488 24.46 -25.91 8.84
C LEU A 488 24.53 -24.80 9.90
N LYS A 489 25.15 -23.69 9.52
CA LYS A 489 25.33 -22.49 10.32
C LYS A 489 25.24 -21.25 9.44
N VAL A 490 24.73 -20.16 9.99
CA VAL A 490 24.71 -18.85 9.34
C VAL A 490 25.29 -17.80 10.26
N THR A 491 26.13 -16.93 9.71
CA THR A 491 26.49 -15.64 10.32
C THR A 491 25.68 -14.56 9.64
N ILE A 492 25.04 -13.68 10.42
CA ILE A 492 24.12 -12.68 9.87
C ILE A 492 24.21 -11.38 10.66
N HIS A 493 24.12 -10.27 9.94
CA HIS A 493 23.86 -8.94 10.49
C HIS A 493 22.44 -8.51 10.15
N THR A 494 21.89 -7.60 10.94
CA THR A 494 20.57 -6.99 10.75
C THR A 494 20.69 -5.48 10.78
N ASN A 495 19.76 -4.77 10.14
CA ASN A 495 19.76 -3.32 10.14
C ASN A 495 18.96 -2.79 11.35
N LYS A 496 19.63 -2.25 12.37
CA LYS A 496 18.99 -1.65 13.56
C LYS A 496 18.01 -0.54 13.20
N ASN A 497 18.19 0.14 12.07
CA ASN A 497 17.23 1.14 11.60
C ASN A 497 15.90 0.53 11.13
N LEU A 498 15.92 -0.67 10.56
CA LEU A 498 14.71 -1.43 10.25
C LEU A 498 14.03 -1.94 11.53
N LEU A 499 14.81 -2.40 12.51
CA LEU A 499 14.27 -2.85 13.81
C LEU A 499 13.58 -1.69 14.55
N LYS A 500 14.17 -0.49 14.58
CA LYS A 500 13.56 0.74 15.14
C LYS A 500 12.25 1.12 14.44
N PHE A 501 12.01 0.68 13.21
CA PHE A 501 10.72 0.84 12.52
C PHE A 501 9.72 -0.23 12.96
N TYR A 502 10.14 -1.50 13.07
CA TYR A 502 9.31 -2.60 13.59
C TYR A 502 8.87 -2.35 15.05
N ASP A 503 9.71 -1.74 15.89
CA ASP A 503 9.35 -1.23 17.24
C ASP A 503 8.15 -0.25 17.25
N THR A 504 7.80 0.36 16.11
CA THR A 504 6.63 1.25 15.98
C THR A 504 5.40 0.57 15.40
N TYR A 505 5.47 -0.72 15.04
CA TYR A 505 4.37 -1.42 14.37
C TYR A 505 3.16 -1.58 15.29
N LEU A 506 1.96 -1.47 14.72
CA LEU A 506 0.72 -1.43 15.50
C LEU A 506 0.05 -2.82 15.54
N PRO A 507 -0.11 -3.44 16.74
CA PRO A 507 -0.82 -4.71 16.88
C PRO A 507 -2.23 -4.63 16.28
N SER A 508 -2.53 -5.52 15.34
CA SER A 508 -3.71 -5.44 14.51
C SER A 508 -4.07 -6.76 13.83
N CYS A 509 -5.28 -6.82 13.28
CA CYS A 509 -5.73 -7.87 12.36
C CYS A 509 -6.61 -7.26 11.27
N MET A 510 -6.75 -7.91 10.11
CA MET A 510 -7.68 -7.49 9.06
C MET A 510 -9.10 -8.00 9.35
N ASN A 511 -10.12 -7.18 9.08
CA ASN A 511 -11.54 -7.58 9.09
C ASN A 511 -12.06 -8.26 10.39
N ASP A 512 -11.49 -7.93 11.56
CA ASP A 512 -11.73 -8.62 12.85
C ASP A 512 -11.35 -10.12 12.88
N GLU A 513 -10.67 -10.64 11.87
CA GLU A 513 -10.17 -12.02 11.85
C GLU A 513 -8.76 -12.11 12.45
N LEU A 514 -8.67 -12.38 13.76
CA LEU A 514 -7.41 -12.44 14.53
C LEU A 514 -6.26 -13.18 13.82
N MET A 515 -6.55 -14.35 13.21
CA MET A 515 -5.56 -15.19 12.51
C MET A 515 -4.81 -14.47 11.39
N THR A 516 -5.40 -13.43 10.79
CA THR A 516 -4.72 -12.63 9.78
C THR A 516 -3.45 -11.95 10.33
N ARG A 517 -3.36 -11.65 11.64
CA ARG A 517 -2.13 -11.06 12.25
C ARG A 517 -0.89 -11.87 11.86
N TRP A 518 -0.96 -13.19 11.99
CA TRP A 518 0.13 -14.11 11.70
C TRP A 518 0.54 -14.10 10.22
N ALA A 519 -0.43 -13.95 9.32
CA ALA A 519 -0.18 -13.78 7.89
C ALA A 519 0.50 -12.43 7.57
N MET A 520 0.22 -11.35 8.31
CA MET A 520 0.87 -10.04 8.12
C MET A 520 2.38 -10.13 8.34
N TYR A 521 2.79 -10.71 9.46
CA TYR A 521 4.20 -10.91 9.80
C TYR A 521 4.86 -11.94 8.86
N ALA A 522 4.26 -13.12 8.68
CA ALA A 522 4.82 -14.16 7.81
C ALA A 522 4.92 -13.72 6.33
N ASN A 523 3.96 -12.96 5.80
CA ASN A 523 4.00 -12.47 4.41
C ASN A 523 4.91 -11.25 4.22
N THR A 524 5.44 -10.65 5.30
CA THR A 524 6.47 -9.60 5.20
C THR A 524 7.78 -10.18 4.63
N PRO A 525 8.36 -9.58 3.57
CA PRO A 525 9.60 -10.07 2.96
C PRO A 525 10.83 -9.46 3.66
N LEU A 526 11.86 -10.28 3.89
CA LEU A 526 13.14 -9.83 4.45
C LEU A 526 13.76 -8.66 3.65
N SER A 527 14.50 -7.79 4.32
CA SER A 527 15.33 -6.76 3.72
C SER A 527 16.36 -7.36 2.74
N GLU A 528 16.71 -6.60 1.70
CA GLU A 528 17.62 -7.12 0.65
C GLU A 528 19.01 -7.41 1.24
N ASP A 529 19.49 -6.60 2.19
CA ASP A 529 20.76 -6.78 2.88
C ASP A 529 20.83 -8.13 3.63
N VAL A 530 19.75 -8.47 4.37
CA VAL A 530 19.64 -9.77 5.06
C VAL A 530 19.55 -10.92 4.06
N LYS A 531 18.86 -10.76 2.92
CA LYS A 531 18.84 -11.79 1.87
C LYS A 531 20.24 -12.02 1.28
N GLU A 532 20.98 -10.95 0.98
CA GLU A 532 22.30 -11.02 0.35
C GLU A 532 23.34 -11.73 1.23
N GLU A 533 23.29 -11.56 2.56
CA GLU A 533 24.15 -12.32 3.49
C GLU A 533 23.60 -13.74 3.77
N LEU A 534 22.31 -13.88 4.11
CA LEU A 534 21.73 -15.13 4.62
C LEU A 534 21.48 -16.19 3.52
N TYR A 535 20.95 -15.78 2.37
CA TYR A 535 20.44 -16.75 1.39
C TYR A 535 21.56 -17.52 0.66
N PRO A 536 22.71 -16.92 0.29
CA PRO A 536 23.82 -17.68 -0.29
C PRO A 536 24.39 -18.74 0.68
N GLN A 537 24.48 -18.44 1.97
CA GLN A 537 24.93 -19.39 2.98
C GLN A 537 24.02 -20.62 3.05
N LEU A 538 22.72 -20.42 3.22
CA LEU A 538 21.74 -21.51 3.26
C LEU A 538 21.67 -22.30 1.95
N ARG A 539 21.64 -21.61 0.79
CA ARG A 539 21.61 -22.29 -0.53
C ARG A 539 22.87 -23.10 -0.81
N SER A 540 24.03 -22.67 -0.31
CA SER A 540 25.29 -23.43 -0.42
C SER A 540 25.26 -24.69 0.45
N GLN A 541 24.88 -24.55 1.73
CA GLN A 541 24.91 -25.64 2.72
C GLN A 541 23.79 -26.68 2.53
N LEU A 542 22.73 -26.33 1.79
CA LEU A 542 21.62 -27.24 1.44
C LEU A 542 21.72 -27.78 -0.02
N LYS A 543 22.81 -27.47 -0.74
CA LYS A 543 22.97 -27.83 -2.16
C LYS A 543 23.03 -29.35 -2.37
N GLY A 544 22.15 -29.87 -3.23
CA GLY A 544 22.13 -31.29 -3.61
C GLY A 544 21.31 -32.19 -2.68
N LEU A 545 20.68 -31.64 -1.63
CA LEU A 545 19.74 -32.37 -0.78
C LEU A 545 18.35 -32.48 -1.44
N SER A 546 17.56 -33.48 -1.03
CA SER A 546 16.11 -33.53 -1.36
C SER A 546 15.33 -32.42 -0.65
N LYS A 547 14.08 -32.17 -1.06
CA LYS A 547 13.24 -31.16 -0.40
C LYS A 547 12.95 -31.55 1.05
N LEU A 548 12.66 -32.82 1.32
CA LEU A 548 12.48 -33.34 2.67
C LEU A 548 13.73 -33.18 3.55
N GLU A 549 14.92 -33.51 3.05
CA GLU A 549 16.16 -33.41 3.85
C GLU A 549 16.57 -31.95 4.08
N ALA A 550 16.44 -31.09 3.06
CA ALA A 550 16.68 -29.66 3.23
C ALA A 550 15.69 -29.03 4.24
N MET A 551 14.42 -29.44 4.22
CA MET A 551 13.42 -29.03 5.20
C MET A 551 13.77 -29.49 6.62
N ARG A 552 14.16 -30.76 6.81
CA ARG A 552 14.59 -31.29 8.12
C ARG A 552 15.75 -30.49 8.72
N ARG A 553 16.71 -30.07 7.89
CA ARG A 553 17.85 -29.26 8.33
C ARG A 553 17.45 -27.83 8.70
N LEU A 554 16.61 -27.16 7.92
CA LEU A 554 16.07 -25.83 8.27
C LEU A 554 15.21 -25.89 9.54
N LEU A 555 14.36 -26.92 9.69
CA LEU A 555 13.56 -27.15 10.88
C LEU A 555 14.45 -27.27 12.13
N ASN A 556 15.52 -28.07 12.06
CA ASN A 556 16.45 -28.24 13.17
C ASN A 556 17.27 -26.98 13.47
N LEU A 557 17.64 -26.20 12.45
CA LEU A 557 18.31 -24.90 12.60
C LEU A 557 17.46 -23.91 13.40
N ILE A 558 16.15 -23.83 13.13
CA ILE A 558 15.23 -22.96 13.89
C ILE A 558 14.94 -23.52 15.29
N GLN A 559 14.67 -24.84 15.41
CA GLN A 559 14.46 -25.50 16.71
C GLN A 559 15.64 -25.30 17.67
N THR A 560 16.88 -25.49 17.19
CA THR A 560 18.07 -25.65 18.05
C THR A 560 19.08 -24.50 17.97
N GLY A 561 18.98 -23.62 16.98
CA GLY A 561 19.86 -22.46 16.82
C GLY A 561 19.34 -21.18 17.49
N LEU A 562 18.10 -21.19 17.99
CA LEU A 562 17.44 -20.07 18.64
C LEU A 562 16.97 -20.47 20.05
N VAL A 563 17.05 -19.55 21.02
CA VAL A 563 16.59 -19.76 22.39
C VAL A 563 15.08 -19.49 22.49
N TYR A 564 14.36 -20.25 23.32
CA TYR A 564 12.95 -20.01 23.64
C TYR A 564 12.83 -19.34 25.02
N GLU A 565 12.07 -18.26 25.07
CA GLU A 565 11.58 -17.58 26.27
C GLU A 565 10.24 -16.91 25.92
N TYR A 566 9.37 -16.66 26.92
CA TYR A 566 8.08 -16.02 26.70
C TYR A 566 8.19 -14.49 26.59
N ASP A 567 7.39 -13.89 25.71
CA ASP A 567 7.35 -12.45 25.49
C ASP A 567 6.90 -11.65 26.74
N GLU A 568 6.02 -12.20 27.57
CA GLU A 568 5.66 -11.61 28.88
C GLU A 568 6.87 -11.49 29.84
N ASN A 569 7.88 -12.37 29.73
CA ASN A 569 9.09 -12.34 30.56
C ASN A 569 10.13 -11.32 30.06
N ILE A 570 10.12 -10.97 28.76
CA ILE A 570 11.11 -10.08 28.14
C ILE A 570 10.58 -8.65 27.94
N TRP A 571 9.33 -8.51 27.46
CA TRP A 571 8.71 -7.22 27.13
C TRP A 571 7.55 -6.84 28.06
N GLY A 572 7.00 -7.81 28.82
CA GLY A 572 5.82 -7.61 29.66
C GLY A 572 4.48 -7.61 28.90
N VAL A 573 4.50 -7.92 27.60
CA VAL A 573 3.34 -8.02 26.69
C VAL A 573 3.67 -8.97 25.53
N ASP A 574 2.65 -9.60 24.94
CA ASP A 574 2.70 -10.20 23.59
C ASP A 574 3.21 -9.18 22.56
N ARG A 575 4.28 -9.51 21.83
CA ARG A 575 5.00 -8.65 20.88
C ARG A 575 5.67 -9.45 19.74
N ALA A 576 4.93 -10.41 19.18
CA ALA A 576 5.28 -11.18 17.96
C ALA A 576 6.17 -10.44 16.93
N PHE A 577 7.26 -11.08 16.48
CA PHE A 577 8.31 -10.48 15.66
C PHE A 577 8.12 -10.60 14.14
N PHE A 578 8.69 -9.65 13.41
CA PHE A 578 9.09 -9.84 12.01
C PHE A 578 10.35 -10.71 11.91
N ALA A 579 10.55 -11.37 10.77
CA ALA A 579 11.62 -12.36 10.62
C ALA A 579 13.05 -11.82 10.85
N GLU A 580 13.35 -10.52 10.63
CA GLU A 580 14.64 -9.93 11.04
C GLU A 580 14.78 -9.71 12.55
N GLU A 581 13.69 -9.45 13.29
CA GLU A 581 13.72 -9.32 14.74
C GLU A 581 14.05 -10.68 15.38
N THR A 582 13.44 -11.78 14.89
CA THR A 582 13.82 -13.15 15.28
C THR A 582 15.30 -13.44 14.98
N LEU A 583 15.85 -12.91 13.88
CA LEU A 583 17.28 -13.02 13.54
C LEU A 583 18.18 -12.12 14.40
N TYR A 584 17.66 -11.06 15.02
CA TYR A 584 18.41 -10.15 15.90
C TYR A 584 18.33 -10.53 17.39
N TYR A 585 17.13 -10.56 17.96
CA TYR A 585 16.91 -10.68 19.40
C TYR A 585 17.30 -12.07 19.94
N PRO A 586 17.86 -12.16 21.17
CA PRO A 586 18.44 -13.39 21.70
C PRO A 586 17.43 -14.53 21.91
N TYR A 587 16.17 -14.19 22.17
CA TYR A 587 15.06 -15.10 22.46
C TYR A 587 13.95 -14.96 21.40
N CYS A 588 13.13 -16.01 21.24
CA CYS A 588 11.96 -16.03 20.36
C CYS A 588 11.04 -17.23 20.69
N ASP A 589 9.73 -17.02 20.60
CA ASP A 589 8.68 -17.94 21.03
C ASP A 589 8.17 -18.86 19.89
N CYS A 590 6.85 -19.14 19.79
CA CYS A 590 6.31 -20.10 18.83
C CYS A 590 5.97 -19.48 17.47
N GLU A 591 5.40 -18.27 17.48
CA GLU A 591 5.05 -17.52 16.29
C GLU A 591 6.27 -17.06 15.53
N ASP A 592 7.25 -16.48 16.21
CA ASP A 592 8.52 -16.01 15.63
C ASP A 592 9.22 -17.10 14.82
N ARG A 593 9.33 -18.29 15.44
CA ARG A 593 9.94 -19.48 14.84
C ARG A 593 9.18 -19.92 13.61
N SER A 594 7.86 -19.93 13.65
CA SER A 594 7.00 -20.31 12.53
C SER A 594 6.99 -19.26 11.41
N ILE A 595 7.03 -17.97 11.75
CA ILE A 595 7.15 -16.84 10.83
C ILE A 595 8.48 -16.93 10.07
N LEU A 596 9.61 -16.98 10.79
CA LEU A 596 10.95 -17.08 10.20
C LEU A 596 11.11 -18.37 9.37
N LEU A 597 10.66 -19.52 9.88
CA LEU A 597 10.75 -20.78 9.14
C LEU A 597 9.90 -20.75 7.87
N SER A 598 8.68 -20.21 7.90
CA SER A 598 7.82 -20.11 6.71
C SER A 598 8.41 -19.20 5.63
N ARG A 599 9.15 -18.16 6.03
CA ARG A 599 9.89 -17.27 5.12
C ARG A 599 11.06 -18.00 4.49
N LEU A 600 11.90 -18.68 5.29
CA LEU A 600 13.03 -19.45 4.76
C LEU A 600 12.59 -20.61 3.85
N VAL A 601 11.48 -21.28 4.15
CA VAL A 601 10.97 -22.40 3.34
C VAL A 601 10.45 -21.94 1.98
N ARG A 602 9.67 -20.85 1.93
CA ARG A 602 9.23 -20.26 0.65
C ARG A 602 10.41 -19.74 -0.15
N ASP A 603 11.26 -18.90 0.43
CA ASP A 603 12.32 -18.21 -0.30
C ASP A 603 13.50 -19.13 -0.67
N ILE A 604 13.95 -20.02 0.22
CA ILE A 604 15.10 -20.91 -0.03
C ILE A 604 14.67 -22.19 -0.76
N LEU A 605 13.63 -22.88 -0.27
CA LEU A 605 13.22 -24.17 -0.81
C LEU A 605 12.18 -24.08 -1.94
N GLY A 606 11.46 -22.96 -2.08
CA GLY A 606 10.41 -22.81 -3.10
C GLY A 606 9.21 -23.74 -2.88
N LEU A 607 8.92 -24.10 -1.63
CA LEU A 607 7.79 -24.96 -1.26
C LEU A 607 6.60 -24.11 -0.77
N LYS A 608 5.37 -24.53 -1.07
CA LYS A 608 4.17 -23.91 -0.47
C LYS A 608 4.18 -24.21 1.03
N ALA A 609 4.05 -23.18 1.85
CA ALA A 609 3.94 -23.29 3.31
C ALA A 609 2.63 -22.67 3.79
N ILE A 610 2.08 -23.21 4.87
CA ILE A 610 0.92 -22.69 5.61
C ILE A 610 1.29 -22.62 7.08
N LEU A 611 0.68 -21.71 7.84
CA LEU A 611 0.73 -21.78 9.30
C LEU A 611 -0.43 -22.64 9.81
N ILE A 612 -0.21 -23.31 10.94
CA ILE A 612 -1.24 -23.97 11.72
C ILE A 612 -1.32 -23.23 13.04
N TYR A 613 -2.46 -22.63 13.33
CA TYR A 613 -2.75 -22.12 14.65
C TYR A 613 -3.56 -23.16 15.43
N TYR A 614 -3.10 -23.47 16.63
CA TYR A 614 -3.88 -24.07 17.71
C TYR A 614 -4.05 -23.00 18.79
N PRO A 615 -5.06 -23.08 19.68
CA PRO A 615 -5.19 -22.13 20.79
C PRO A 615 -3.91 -22.06 21.63
N GLY A 616 -3.21 -20.92 21.58
CA GLY A 616 -1.91 -20.72 22.23
C GLY A 616 -0.71 -21.45 21.59
N HIS A 617 -0.75 -21.84 20.31
CA HIS A 617 0.46 -22.36 19.62
C HIS A 617 0.42 -22.14 18.12
N LEU A 618 1.46 -21.51 17.56
CA LEU A 618 1.65 -21.34 16.13
C LEU A 618 2.74 -22.30 15.60
N ALA A 619 2.33 -23.20 14.72
CA ALA A 619 3.18 -24.12 13.98
C ALA A 619 3.10 -23.84 12.47
N MET A 620 3.78 -24.66 11.67
CA MET A 620 3.79 -24.58 10.21
C MET A 620 3.54 -25.96 9.59
N ALA A 621 3.00 -26.02 8.37
CA ALA A 621 3.04 -27.19 7.51
C ALA A 621 3.48 -26.86 6.08
N VAL A 622 4.06 -27.84 5.39
CA VAL A 622 4.69 -27.68 4.07
C VAL A 622 4.15 -28.71 3.09
N HIS A 623 3.77 -28.28 1.90
CA HIS A 623 3.44 -29.18 0.81
C HIS A 623 4.72 -29.58 0.06
N PHE A 624 4.91 -30.89 -0.09
CA PHE A 624 6.06 -31.49 -0.75
C PHE A 624 5.67 -32.06 -2.13
N PRO A 625 6.59 -32.01 -3.12
CA PRO A 625 6.38 -32.68 -4.41
C PRO A 625 6.62 -34.20 -4.35
N GLU A 626 7.24 -34.67 -3.27
CA GLU A 626 7.52 -36.06 -2.92
C GLU A 626 6.55 -36.53 -1.83
N GLU A 627 6.13 -37.80 -1.86
CA GLU A 627 5.26 -38.34 -0.81
C GLU A 627 6.03 -38.49 0.51
N VAL A 628 5.52 -37.85 1.57
CA VAL A 628 6.14 -37.75 2.89
C VAL A 628 5.17 -38.24 3.96
N SER A 629 5.66 -39.04 4.91
CA SER A 629 4.89 -39.62 6.02
C SER A 629 4.87 -38.72 7.26
N GLY A 630 3.96 -39.04 8.18
CA GLY A 630 3.69 -38.31 9.42
C GLY A 630 2.38 -37.50 9.38
N ASP A 631 2.25 -36.61 10.36
CA ASP A 631 1.03 -35.81 10.55
C ASP A 631 0.83 -34.78 9.42
N TYR A 632 -0.40 -34.63 8.94
CA TYR A 632 -0.69 -33.79 7.79
C TYR A 632 -2.09 -33.15 7.80
N ILE A 633 -2.17 -32.00 7.13
CA ILE A 633 -3.39 -31.30 6.73
C ILE A 633 -3.67 -31.62 5.25
N LEU A 634 -4.95 -31.76 4.90
CA LEU A 634 -5.40 -31.86 3.51
C LEU A 634 -6.20 -30.60 3.17
N LEU A 635 -5.70 -29.79 2.24
CA LEU A 635 -6.26 -28.49 1.88
C LEU A 635 -6.41 -28.39 0.36
N GLU A 636 -7.64 -28.16 -0.12
CA GLU A 636 -7.99 -28.09 -1.56
C GLU A 636 -7.51 -29.31 -2.39
N GLY A 637 -7.31 -30.47 -1.74
CA GLY A 637 -6.78 -31.71 -2.33
C GLY A 637 -5.27 -31.91 -2.15
N GLU A 638 -4.54 -30.85 -1.78
CA GLU A 638 -3.10 -30.86 -1.56
C GLU A 638 -2.75 -31.30 -0.13
N LYS A 639 -1.68 -32.10 -0.01
CA LYS A 639 -1.16 -32.62 1.26
C LYS A 639 -0.10 -31.67 1.82
N TYR A 640 -0.28 -31.18 3.06
CA TYR A 640 0.66 -30.34 3.79
C TYR A 640 1.11 -31.05 5.07
N ILE A 641 2.41 -31.31 5.21
CA ILE A 641 3.00 -32.08 6.32
C ILE A 641 3.44 -31.15 7.45
N VAL A 642 3.13 -31.50 8.70
CA VAL A 642 3.46 -30.67 9.89
C VAL A 642 4.97 -30.53 10.08
N CYS A 643 5.42 -29.31 10.34
CA CYS A 643 6.82 -28.92 10.52
C CYS A 643 6.94 -27.96 11.71
N ASP A 644 6.77 -28.50 12.92
CA ASP A 644 6.70 -27.72 14.16
C ASP A 644 8.10 -27.29 14.67
N PRO A 645 8.41 -25.98 14.72
CA PRO A 645 9.72 -25.47 15.12
C PRO A 645 9.90 -25.29 16.64
N THR A 646 8.84 -25.56 17.41
CA THR A 646 8.77 -25.41 18.88
C THR A 646 8.71 -26.79 19.56
N TYR A 647 8.34 -27.84 18.83
CA TYR A 647 8.60 -29.24 19.19
C TYR A 647 10.07 -29.60 18.94
N ILE A 648 10.93 -29.30 19.92
CA ILE A 648 12.39 -29.30 19.76
C ILE A 648 12.94 -30.71 19.50
N ALA A 649 13.79 -30.82 18.47
CA ALA A 649 14.35 -32.05 17.92
C ALA A 649 13.34 -32.99 17.22
N ALA A 650 12.10 -32.52 16.97
CA ALA A 650 11.15 -33.21 16.11
C ALA A 650 11.58 -33.14 14.64
N THR A 651 11.33 -34.23 13.90
CA THR A 651 11.46 -34.23 12.44
C THR A 651 10.14 -33.87 11.76
N VAL A 652 10.20 -33.56 10.47
CA VAL A 652 9.04 -33.32 9.60
C VAL A 652 8.01 -34.46 9.75
N GLY A 653 6.72 -34.09 9.85
CA GLY A 653 5.61 -35.01 10.04
C GLY A 653 5.27 -35.30 11.50
N ARG A 654 5.44 -34.31 12.40
CA ARG A 654 5.12 -34.42 13.84
C ARG A 654 4.42 -33.18 14.38
N THR A 655 3.25 -33.39 14.98
CA THR A 655 2.53 -32.41 15.81
C THR A 655 3.06 -32.43 17.24
N MET A 656 3.15 -31.27 17.90
CA MET A 656 3.50 -31.20 19.32
C MET A 656 2.46 -31.94 20.20
N PRO A 657 2.86 -32.69 21.24
CA PRO A 657 1.91 -33.37 22.13
C PRO A 657 0.99 -32.38 22.85
N GLY A 658 -0.27 -32.75 23.02
CA GLY A 658 -1.27 -31.91 23.72
C GLY A 658 -2.03 -30.92 22.84
N MET A 659 -1.66 -30.75 21.57
CA MET A 659 -2.37 -29.85 20.65
C MET A 659 -3.80 -30.30 20.35
N ASN A 660 -4.76 -29.37 20.41
CA ASN A 660 -6.16 -29.67 20.10
C ASN A 660 -6.40 -29.61 18.58
N ASN A 661 -6.15 -30.73 17.92
CA ASN A 661 -6.31 -30.89 16.47
C ASN A 661 -7.74 -30.64 15.95
N ASN A 662 -8.76 -30.57 16.82
CA ASN A 662 -10.13 -30.24 16.43
C ASN A 662 -10.42 -28.73 16.38
N GLU A 663 -9.60 -27.91 17.04
CA GLU A 663 -9.65 -26.44 17.03
C GLU A 663 -8.55 -25.84 16.13
N ALA A 664 -7.83 -26.69 15.40
CA ALA A 664 -6.75 -26.31 14.50
C ALA A 664 -7.26 -25.48 13.32
N ARG A 665 -6.58 -24.37 13.07
CA ARG A 665 -6.90 -23.36 12.04
C ARG A 665 -5.73 -23.20 11.08
N VAL A 666 -6.04 -23.27 9.79
CA VAL A 666 -5.04 -23.07 8.73
C VAL A 666 -4.96 -21.60 8.37
N ILE A 667 -3.75 -21.08 8.19
CA ILE A 667 -3.51 -19.71 7.73
C ILE A 667 -2.68 -19.77 6.45
N LEU A 668 -3.22 -19.19 5.37
CA LEU A 668 -2.60 -19.22 4.05
C LEU A 668 -1.55 -18.12 3.86
N LEU A 669 -0.45 -18.46 3.18
CA LEU A 669 0.70 -17.59 2.94
C LEU A 669 0.90 -17.32 1.44
N GLN A 670 1.50 -16.17 1.13
CA GLN A 670 1.72 -15.64 -0.23
C GLN A 670 3.15 -15.91 -0.73
#